data_AF-A0A7W9Q442-F1
#
_entry.id   AF-A0A7W9Q442-F1
#
_cell.length_a   1.000
_cell.length_b   1.000
_cell.length_c   1.000
_cell.angle_alpha   90.00
_cell.angle_beta   90.00
_cell.angle_gamma   90.00
#
_symmetry.space_group_name_H-M   'P 1'
#
loop_
_entity.id
_entity.type
_entity.pdbx_description
1 polymer ?
#
loop_
_entity_poly.entity_id
_entity_poly.type
_entity_poly.pdbx_seq_one_letter_code
_entity_poly.pdbx_strand_id
1 'polypeptide(L)'
;MVALWIVILAVAMPFAGKMGGAQDDKAVNYLPASADSTRVAELQEAMPGGDTTDLVLVYHRDGGLTAADRASAGEHVAQLADTYEFSGGQQPKAVDSKDGATVMYGVSLNGLPDEEDQNKAVDDIRDVVDDHPQGLSAEVGGSGALGSDANKVFESVDGMLMLATAAVVALLLILTYRSPFLWLVPLVAVGVATMTAMAVVYGLSQSFDVTITGMSSAVMTVLVFGAGTDYALLITARYREELRRHPRPYDAMIAAIRGCGAAVIASSGTVAAGLLCLLAADLSSSKGLGPVGAAGVVCALAVMMTLLPAILVLLGRRVFWPLIPAYGSTPTKRRSMFAAMGGSVSRRPITFLVGGVALLGALALGSFNAPGALKQEDMFTSKPESVSALETLADAYPEQGSQPITILARTGSADAVLDKARAQDGIVRAERGRSGDGWTEINAFAKDAPESAGEVRAIKQLRTELGSVAGGKALVGGASAEQIDLEKTNADDRMVVIPLVMLAVLLILIVLLRSLIASVMLVLAVVAVWGAATGLGGLFFEPVFGLNGIDPGLSLLTFVFLVALGVDYGIFLMHRMREEAMKGASTPQAALTALHTTGGVIASAGLVLAATFAVLATMPMTMMLELGFIIAVGVLLDTFLVRTYLVTSASLLLGRWIWWPGKLFRRQSAQVQTGAPERVSEPVG
;
A
#
# COMPACT_ATOMS: atom_id res chain seq x y z
N MET A 1 7.06 11.35 -31.68
CA MET A 1 6.94 10.71 -30.35
C MET A 1 7.68 11.48 -29.27
N VAL A 2 9.02 11.61 -29.30
CA VAL A 2 9.74 12.38 -28.27
C VAL A 2 9.23 13.81 -28.15
N ALA A 3 9.10 14.54 -29.26
CA ALA A 3 8.54 15.90 -29.26
C ALA A 3 7.10 15.99 -28.71
N LEU A 4 6.26 14.98 -28.97
CA LEU A 4 4.91 14.92 -28.42
C LEU A 4 4.94 14.80 -26.89
N TRP A 5 5.82 13.94 -26.36
CA TRP A 5 5.98 13.79 -24.92
C TRP A 5 6.58 15.02 -24.24
N ILE A 6 7.46 15.77 -24.92
CA ILE A 6 7.93 17.07 -24.42
C ILE A 6 6.76 18.04 -24.27
N VAL A 7 5.84 18.08 -25.24
CA VAL A 7 4.63 18.92 -25.15
C VAL A 7 3.70 18.43 -24.03
N ILE A 8 3.47 17.12 -23.92
CA ILE A 8 2.67 16.53 -22.84
C ILE A 8 3.26 16.89 -21.47
N LEU A 9 4.57 16.78 -21.29
CA LEU A 9 5.26 17.17 -20.06
C LEU A 9 5.12 18.66 -19.76
N ALA A 10 5.27 19.52 -20.77
CA ALA A 10 5.11 20.96 -20.59
C ALA A 10 3.70 21.32 -20.11
N VAL A 11 2.69 20.57 -20.56
CA VAL A 11 1.30 20.73 -20.10
C VAL A 11 1.08 20.07 -18.73
N ALA A 12 1.65 18.90 -18.48
CA ALA A 12 1.42 18.12 -17.26
C ALA A 12 2.12 18.72 -16.03
N MET A 13 3.31 19.30 -16.19
CA MET A 13 4.16 19.75 -15.08
C MET A 13 3.47 20.75 -14.14
N PRO A 14 2.73 21.79 -14.60
CA PRO A 14 1.97 22.67 -13.71
C PRO A 14 0.87 21.97 -12.91
N PHE A 15 0.23 20.93 -13.48
CA PHE A 15 -0.83 20.18 -12.78
C PHE A 15 -0.24 19.17 -11.81
N ALA A 16 0.86 18.51 -12.18
CA ALA A 16 1.58 17.59 -11.30
C ALA A 16 2.04 18.29 -10.02
N GLY A 17 2.57 19.52 -10.13
CA GLY A 17 2.99 20.32 -8.97
C GLY A 17 1.83 20.77 -8.06
N LYS A 18 0.59 20.73 -8.53
CA LYS A 18 -0.61 21.05 -7.72
C LYS A 18 -1.19 19.83 -6.99
N MET A 19 -0.72 18.62 -7.29
CA MET A 19 -1.24 17.41 -6.66
C MET A 19 -1.01 17.40 -5.15
N GLY A 20 0.14 17.93 -4.67
CA GLY A 20 0.44 18.02 -3.24
C GLY A 20 -0.64 18.81 -2.49
N GLY A 21 -0.97 20.03 -2.95
CA GLY A 21 -2.05 20.83 -2.34
C GLY A 21 -3.48 20.37 -2.68
N ALA A 22 -3.64 19.23 -3.36
CA ALA A 22 -4.94 18.59 -3.57
C ALA A 22 -5.08 17.28 -2.78
N GLN A 23 -4.06 16.92 -1.99
CA GLN A 23 -4.18 15.89 -0.99
C GLN A 23 -5.05 16.42 0.15
N ASP A 24 -5.89 15.54 0.69
CA ASP A 24 -6.77 15.82 1.81
C ASP A 24 -6.55 14.72 2.85
N ASP A 25 -5.65 15.00 3.80
CA ASP A 25 -5.15 14.04 4.78
C ASP A 25 -5.89 14.14 6.12
N LYS A 26 -7.08 14.75 6.10
CA LYS A 26 -8.01 14.73 7.23
C LYS A 26 -8.33 13.31 7.67
N ALA A 27 -8.44 13.11 8.98
CA ALA A 27 -8.75 11.82 9.59
C ALA A 27 -10.00 11.16 8.99
N VAL A 28 -11.06 11.94 8.69
CA VAL A 28 -12.31 11.45 8.08
C VAL A 28 -12.11 10.73 6.75
N ASN A 29 -11.11 11.12 5.95
CA ASN A 29 -10.84 10.51 4.65
C ASN A 29 -10.15 9.14 4.77
N TYR A 30 -9.65 8.82 5.96
CA TYR A 30 -9.12 7.51 6.31
C TYR A 30 -10.17 6.59 6.95
N LEU A 31 -11.37 7.09 7.26
CA LEU A 31 -12.44 6.35 7.91
C LEU A 31 -13.45 5.73 6.92
N PRO A 32 -14.26 4.74 7.36
CA PRO A 32 -15.29 4.14 6.54
C PRO A 32 -16.46 5.09 6.25
N ALA A 33 -16.81 5.31 4.99
CA ALA A 33 -17.84 6.30 4.63
C ALA A 33 -19.23 6.02 5.24
N SER A 34 -19.55 4.76 5.56
CA SER A 34 -20.84 4.37 6.12
C SER A 34 -20.91 4.35 7.66
N ALA A 35 -19.80 4.63 8.36
CA ALA A 35 -19.71 4.45 9.81
C ALA A 35 -20.34 5.60 10.62
N ASP A 36 -20.89 5.26 11.79
CA ASP A 36 -21.41 6.25 12.74
C ASP A 36 -20.31 7.17 13.26
N SER A 37 -19.09 6.64 13.46
CA SER A 37 -17.92 7.41 13.89
C SER A 37 -17.49 8.45 12.85
N THR A 38 -17.46 8.09 11.57
CA THR A 38 -17.19 9.01 10.46
C THR A 38 -18.21 10.13 10.42
N ARG A 39 -19.49 9.80 10.58
CA ARG A 39 -20.54 10.82 10.66
C ARG A 39 -20.40 11.72 11.87
N VAL A 40 -19.90 11.20 13.00
CA VAL A 40 -19.58 12.03 14.17
C VAL A 40 -18.45 13.00 13.84
N ALA A 41 -17.36 12.52 13.23
CA ALA A 41 -16.23 13.34 12.84
C ALA A 41 -16.63 14.43 11.82
N GLU A 42 -17.40 14.09 10.78
CA GLU A 42 -17.94 15.07 9.81
C GLU A 42 -18.84 16.13 10.47
N LEU A 43 -19.70 15.71 11.40
CA LEU A 43 -20.58 16.64 12.13
C LEU A 43 -19.80 17.50 13.12
N GLN A 44 -18.74 16.97 13.74
CA GLN A 44 -17.86 17.73 14.61
C GLN A 44 -17.14 18.81 13.81
N GLU A 45 -16.60 18.48 12.63
CA GLU A 45 -15.94 19.42 11.72
C GLU A 45 -16.91 20.52 11.26
N ALA A 46 -18.15 20.17 10.95
CA ALA A 46 -19.17 21.14 10.52
C ALA A 46 -19.68 22.07 11.64
N MET A 47 -19.48 21.73 12.92
CA MET A 47 -19.93 22.56 14.04
C MET A 47 -19.03 23.80 14.23
N PRO A 48 -19.53 24.87 14.89
CA PRO A 48 -18.71 26.01 15.25
C PRO A 48 -17.52 25.58 16.12
N GLY A 49 -16.31 25.87 15.66
CA GLY A 49 -15.07 25.38 16.26
C GLY A 49 -14.80 23.90 15.96
N GLY A 50 -15.31 23.36 14.86
CA GLY A 50 -15.03 22.01 14.35
C GLY A 50 -13.70 21.88 13.63
N ASP A 51 -13.24 22.98 13.01
CA ASP A 51 -11.88 23.14 12.46
C ASP A 51 -10.85 23.39 13.57
N THR A 52 -11.11 22.98 14.81
CA THR A 52 -10.16 23.20 15.91
C THR A 52 -9.01 22.24 15.86
N THR A 53 -7.80 22.75 16.04
CA THR A 53 -6.64 21.90 16.33
C THR A 53 -6.64 21.58 17.82
N ASP A 54 -7.04 20.36 18.15
CA ASP A 54 -7.10 19.86 19.53
C ASP A 54 -5.75 19.28 19.96
N LEU A 55 -5.20 19.85 21.04
CA LEU A 55 -3.89 19.57 21.59
C LEU A 55 -4.01 19.30 23.09
N VAL A 56 -3.06 18.54 23.63
CA VAL A 56 -2.92 18.33 25.06
C VAL A 56 -1.49 18.62 25.45
N LEU A 57 -1.29 19.63 26.29
CA LEU A 57 0.03 19.93 26.87
C LEU A 57 0.17 19.09 28.13
N VAL A 58 1.21 18.26 28.19
CA VAL A 58 1.47 17.33 29.28
C VAL A 58 2.77 17.72 29.95
N TYR A 59 2.71 18.02 31.24
CA TYR A 59 3.89 18.33 32.04
C TYR A 59 4.09 17.26 33.10
N HIS A 60 5.26 16.63 33.13
CA HIS A 60 5.55 15.54 34.05
C HIS A 60 6.91 15.70 34.73
N ARG A 61 6.97 15.38 36.03
CA ARG A 61 8.22 15.36 36.79
C ARG A 61 8.26 14.15 37.72
N ASP A 62 9.31 13.34 37.57
CA ASP A 62 9.62 12.26 38.51
C ASP A 62 9.76 12.79 39.94
N GLY A 63 8.91 12.30 40.84
CA GLY A 63 8.89 12.71 42.25
C GLY A 63 7.96 13.88 42.59
N GLY A 64 7.16 14.36 41.63
CA GLY A 64 6.09 15.35 41.88
C GLY A 64 6.38 16.73 41.29
N LEU A 65 5.34 17.40 40.79
CA LEU A 65 5.44 18.77 40.26
C LEU A 65 5.69 19.79 41.36
N THR A 66 6.67 20.67 41.14
CA THR A 66 6.97 21.80 42.02
C THR A 66 6.07 23.01 41.71
N ALA A 67 6.07 24.00 42.61
CA ALA A 67 5.37 25.26 42.35
C ALA A 67 5.98 26.04 41.16
N ALA A 68 7.28 25.89 40.90
CA ALA A 68 7.94 26.50 39.76
C ALA A 68 7.50 25.86 38.44
N ASP A 69 7.34 24.53 38.42
CA ASP A 69 6.84 23.81 37.23
C ASP A 69 5.42 24.24 36.88
N ARG A 70 4.54 24.35 37.89
CA ARG A 70 3.16 24.81 37.70
C ARG A 70 3.11 26.27 37.23
N ALA A 71 4.03 27.11 37.69
CA ALA A 71 4.14 28.49 37.24
C ALA A 71 4.56 28.56 35.76
N SER A 72 5.61 27.83 35.38
CA SER A 72 6.07 27.74 33.98
C SER A 72 4.97 27.21 33.05
N ALA A 73 4.28 26.13 33.43
CA ALA A 73 3.16 25.61 32.63
C ALA A 73 2.02 26.64 32.47
N GLY A 74 1.73 27.43 33.51
CA GLY A 74 0.75 28.50 33.45
C GLY A 74 1.20 29.69 32.58
N GLU A 75 2.49 30.02 32.61
CA GLU A 75 3.09 31.05 31.75
C GLU A 75 3.04 30.64 30.27
N HIS A 76 3.34 29.38 29.95
CA HIS A 76 3.22 28.86 28.58
C HIS A 76 1.77 28.96 28.07
N VAL A 77 0.78 28.52 28.85
CA VAL A 77 -0.64 28.64 28.46
C VAL A 77 -1.06 30.09 28.26
N ALA A 78 -0.55 31.01 29.08
CA ALA A 78 -0.82 32.44 28.94
C ALA A 78 -0.19 33.02 27.66
N GLN A 79 1.07 32.68 27.35
CA GLN A 79 1.76 33.08 26.13
C GLN A 79 1.03 32.56 24.87
N LEU A 80 0.54 31.33 24.93
CA LEU A 80 -0.26 30.75 23.85
C LEU A 80 -1.60 31.48 23.69
N ALA A 81 -2.23 31.91 24.78
CA ALA A 81 -3.47 32.69 24.73
C ALA A 81 -3.31 34.08 24.07
N ASP A 82 -2.09 34.65 24.13
CA ASP A 82 -1.76 35.92 23.46
C ASP A 82 -1.55 35.75 21.94
N THR A 83 -1.21 34.53 21.51
CA THR A 83 -0.86 34.22 20.12
C THR A 83 -2.03 33.58 19.36
N TYR A 84 -2.75 32.67 20.01
CA TYR A 84 -3.79 31.84 19.41
C TYR A 84 -5.15 32.04 20.08
N GLU A 85 -6.22 31.94 19.29
CA GLU A 85 -7.59 32.04 19.79
C GLU A 85 -8.07 30.68 20.32
N PHE A 86 -8.28 30.57 21.63
CA PHE A 86 -8.83 29.35 22.22
C PHE A 86 -10.33 29.18 21.95
N SER A 87 -10.73 27.95 21.66
CA SER A 87 -12.12 27.61 21.44
C SER A 87 -12.97 27.86 22.68
N GLY A 88 -14.13 28.51 22.48
CA GLY A 88 -15.02 28.93 23.56
C GLY A 88 -14.55 30.12 24.40
N GLY A 89 -13.42 30.75 24.06
CA GLY A 89 -12.92 31.97 24.73
C GLY A 89 -12.57 31.78 26.21
N GLN A 90 -12.40 30.55 26.67
CA GLN A 90 -12.00 30.22 28.04
C GLN A 90 -10.55 29.74 28.05
N GLN A 91 -9.80 30.14 29.08
CA GLN A 91 -8.46 29.59 29.27
C GLN A 91 -8.52 28.10 29.60
N PRO A 92 -7.60 27.29 29.04
CA PRO A 92 -7.42 25.89 29.38
C PRO A 92 -7.30 25.70 30.89
N LYS A 93 -8.06 24.75 31.43
CA LYS A 93 -8.00 24.40 32.85
C LYS A 93 -6.97 23.31 33.07
N ALA A 94 -6.13 23.50 34.08
CA ALA A 94 -5.21 22.48 34.57
C ALA A 94 -6.00 21.29 35.13
N VAL A 95 -5.61 20.07 34.75
CA VAL A 95 -6.12 18.83 35.33
C VAL A 95 -4.94 18.09 35.97
N ASP A 96 -4.94 18.01 37.29
CA ASP A 96 -3.88 17.34 38.06
C ASP A 96 -4.07 15.82 38.10
N SER A 97 -2.97 15.08 38.00
CA SER A 97 -2.94 13.65 38.35
C SER A 97 -3.09 13.47 39.87
N LYS A 98 -3.54 12.29 40.30
CA LYS A 98 -3.75 12.00 41.74
C LYS A 98 -2.46 12.01 42.55
N ASP A 99 -1.35 11.64 41.95
CA ASP A 99 -0.03 11.65 42.57
C ASP A 99 0.64 13.05 42.53
N GLY A 100 0.06 14.00 41.79
CA GLY A 100 0.58 15.34 41.62
C GLY A 100 1.88 15.42 40.81
N ALA A 101 2.29 14.33 40.15
CA ALA A 101 3.48 14.26 39.31
C ALA A 101 3.24 14.73 37.87
N THR A 102 1.98 14.79 37.44
CA THR A 102 1.60 15.20 36.08
C THR A 102 0.47 16.22 36.13
N VAL A 103 0.52 17.19 35.22
CA VAL A 103 -0.59 18.10 34.94
C VAL A 103 -0.79 18.20 33.44
N MET A 104 -2.04 18.17 33.01
CA MET A 104 -2.39 18.36 31.60
C MET A 104 -3.27 19.59 31.37
N TYR A 105 -3.12 20.19 30.19
CA TYR A 105 -3.97 21.26 29.68
C TYR A 105 -4.53 20.85 28.32
N GLY A 106 -5.85 20.68 28.23
CA GLY A 106 -6.54 20.52 26.94
C GLY A 106 -6.67 21.88 26.25
N VAL A 107 -6.08 22.00 25.07
CA VAL A 107 -6.03 23.22 24.28
C VAL A 107 -6.71 22.97 22.94
N SER A 108 -7.71 23.78 22.60
CA SER A 108 -8.38 23.73 21.29
C SER A 108 -8.19 25.08 20.60
N LEU A 109 -7.49 25.10 19.47
CA LEU A 109 -7.19 26.34 18.74
C LEU A 109 -8.19 26.57 17.61
N ASN A 110 -8.67 27.80 17.45
CA ASN A 110 -9.53 28.23 16.34
C ASN A 110 -8.74 28.99 15.27
N GLY A 111 -9.31 29.10 14.07
CA GLY A 111 -8.84 30.02 13.03
C GLY A 111 -7.62 29.53 12.25
N LEU A 112 -7.40 28.21 12.21
CA LEU A 112 -6.32 27.56 11.45
C LEU A 112 -6.92 26.79 10.25
N PRO A 113 -7.17 27.48 9.12
CA PRO A 113 -7.98 26.94 8.02
C PRO A 113 -7.26 25.87 7.20
N ASP A 114 -5.93 25.93 7.10
CA ASP A 114 -5.11 25.05 6.27
C ASP A 114 -4.17 24.19 7.13
N GLU A 115 -3.85 22.97 6.68
CA GLU A 115 -2.96 22.04 7.38
C GLU A 115 -1.57 22.64 7.67
N GLU A 116 -1.06 23.50 6.78
CA GLU A 116 0.23 24.18 6.96
C GLU A 116 0.20 25.11 8.19
N ASP A 117 -0.93 25.79 8.44
CA ASP A 117 -1.11 26.66 9.60
C ASP A 117 -1.27 25.85 10.88
N GLN A 118 -1.95 24.70 10.81
CA GLN A 118 -2.08 23.77 11.93
C GLN A 118 -0.73 23.18 12.35
N ASN A 119 0.07 22.73 11.37
CA ASN A 119 1.41 22.19 11.63
C ASN A 119 2.34 23.25 12.24
N LYS A 120 2.28 24.50 11.75
CA LYS A 120 3.02 25.63 12.33
C LYS A 120 2.57 25.93 13.76
N ALA A 121 1.27 25.89 14.04
CA ALA A 121 0.76 26.12 15.38
C ALA A 121 1.27 25.07 16.38
N VAL A 122 1.30 23.80 15.98
CA VAL A 122 1.87 22.72 16.80
C VAL A 122 3.35 22.96 17.05
N ASP A 123 4.12 23.38 16.05
CA ASP A 123 5.55 23.66 16.17
C ASP A 123 5.84 24.86 17.07
N ASP A 124 5.09 25.95 16.90
CA ASP A 124 5.21 27.13 17.76
C ASP A 124 4.90 26.76 19.23
N ILE A 125 3.92 25.89 19.46
CA ILE A 125 3.57 25.43 20.81
C ILE A 125 4.68 24.57 21.40
N ARG A 126 5.26 23.67 20.61
CA ARG A 126 6.42 22.86 21.01
C ARG A 126 7.59 23.75 21.40
N ASP A 127 7.90 24.75 20.59
CA ASP A 127 8.96 25.72 20.86
C ASP A 127 8.69 26.53 22.13
N VAL A 128 7.43 26.88 22.42
CA VAL A 128 7.04 27.56 23.67
C VAL A 128 7.23 26.65 24.87
N VAL A 129 6.83 25.38 24.79
CA VAL A 129 6.92 24.47 25.95
C VAL A 129 8.32 23.94 26.20
N ASP A 130 9.23 23.97 25.21
CA ASP A 130 10.63 23.54 25.32
C ASP A 130 11.44 24.38 26.33
N ASP A 131 11.06 25.65 26.56
CA ASP A 131 11.65 26.50 27.61
C ASP A 131 11.08 26.17 29.00
N HIS A 132 11.45 25.01 29.54
CA HIS A 132 10.95 24.53 30.83
C HIS A 132 12.07 24.30 31.87
N PRO A 133 11.76 24.30 33.19
CA PRO A 133 12.73 24.01 34.24
C PRO A 133 13.44 22.66 34.06
N GLN A 134 14.70 22.57 34.53
CA GLN A 134 15.46 21.31 34.46
C GLN A 134 14.76 20.17 35.21
N GLY A 135 14.62 19.03 34.54
CA GLY A 135 13.97 17.83 35.09
C GLY A 135 12.45 17.85 35.07
N LEU A 136 11.82 18.87 34.47
CA LEU A 136 10.43 18.79 33.99
C LEU A 136 10.47 18.24 32.57
N SER A 137 9.57 17.34 32.20
CA SER A 137 9.26 17.08 30.79
C SER A 137 7.99 17.86 30.43
N ALA A 138 8.00 18.47 29.25
CA ALA A 138 6.83 19.08 28.64
C ALA A 138 6.64 18.48 27.26
N GLU A 139 5.47 17.90 27.01
CA GLU A 139 5.15 17.19 25.78
C GLU A 139 3.83 17.68 25.20
N VAL A 140 3.76 17.82 23.88
CA VAL A 140 2.56 18.22 23.13
C VAL A 140 1.93 16.99 22.46
N GLY A 141 0.79 16.57 22.98
CA GLY A 141 -0.05 15.49 22.45
C GLY A 141 -1.37 15.98 21.88
N GLY A 142 -2.32 15.06 21.72
CA GLY A 142 -3.64 15.31 21.13
C GLY A 142 -3.70 14.98 19.63
N SER A 143 -4.91 15.00 19.07
CA SER A 143 -5.16 14.64 17.66
C SER A 143 -4.49 15.61 16.68
N GLY A 144 -4.42 16.90 17.02
CA GLY A 144 -3.70 17.89 16.23
C GLY A 144 -2.20 17.65 16.16
N ALA A 145 -1.57 17.28 17.28
CA ALA A 145 -0.15 16.96 17.33
C ALA A 145 0.17 15.65 16.59
N LEU A 146 -0.68 14.62 16.77
CA LEU A 146 -0.57 13.36 16.05
C LEU A 146 -0.73 13.55 14.53
N GLY A 147 -1.69 14.38 14.11
CA GLY A 147 -1.91 14.73 12.71
C GLY A 147 -0.70 15.47 12.12
N SER A 148 -0.18 16.48 12.83
CA SER A 148 1.03 17.20 12.42
C SER A 148 2.25 16.28 12.29
N ASP A 149 2.45 15.35 13.23
CA ASP A 149 3.56 14.39 13.16
C ASP A 149 3.40 13.41 11.99
N ALA A 150 2.17 12.95 11.70
CA ALA A 150 1.88 12.14 10.53
C ALA A 150 2.16 12.92 9.22
N ASN A 151 1.71 14.16 9.13
CA ASN A 151 1.92 15.04 7.98
C ASN A 151 3.41 15.29 7.72
N LYS A 152 4.18 15.60 8.78
CA LYS A 152 5.63 15.75 8.69
C LYS A 152 6.32 14.50 8.19
N VAL A 153 5.85 13.31 8.58
CA VAL A 153 6.38 12.06 8.05
C VAL A 153 6.11 11.92 6.55
N PHE A 154 4.92 12.27 6.06
CA PHE A 154 4.64 12.23 4.63
C PHE A 154 5.41 13.30 3.85
N GLU A 155 5.48 14.54 4.33
CA GLU A 155 6.18 15.66 3.68
C GLU A 155 7.71 15.47 3.64
N SER A 156 8.31 15.16 4.79
CA SER A 156 9.78 15.01 4.91
C SER A 156 10.31 13.84 4.08
N VAL A 157 9.44 12.87 3.77
CA VAL A 157 9.80 11.65 3.07
C VAL A 157 9.47 11.71 1.59
N ASP A 158 8.53 12.52 1.08
CA ASP A 158 8.12 12.44 -0.33
C ASP A 158 9.30 12.66 -1.31
N GLY A 159 10.12 13.70 -1.06
CA GLY A 159 11.34 13.96 -1.85
C GLY A 159 12.46 12.96 -1.61
N MET A 160 12.70 12.57 -0.35
CA MET A 160 13.76 11.63 0.02
C MET A 160 13.46 10.21 -0.47
N LEU A 161 12.21 9.76 -0.36
CA LEU A 161 11.70 8.48 -0.83
C LEU A 161 11.80 8.37 -2.34
N MET A 162 11.42 9.41 -3.08
CA MET A 162 11.57 9.42 -4.53
C MET A 162 13.05 9.29 -4.91
N LEU A 163 13.95 10.01 -4.22
CA LEU A 163 15.39 9.93 -4.47
C LEU A 163 15.97 8.57 -4.07
N ALA A 164 15.59 8.03 -2.92
CA ALA A 164 16.00 6.71 -2.44
C ALA A 164 15.50 5.60 -3.38
N THR A 165 14.22 5.64 -3.78
CA THR A 165 13.63 4.74 -4.77
C THR A 165 14.39 4.83 -6.09
N ALA A 166 14.63 6.04 -6.59
CA ALA A 166 15.39 6.26 -7.82
C ALA A 166 16.83 5.73 -7.71
N ALA A 167 17.49 5.91 -6.56
CA ALA A 167 18.85 5.42 -6.32
C ALA A 167 18.92 3.89 -6.26
N VAL A 168 18.00 3.25 -5.54
CA VAL A 168 17.88 1.78 -5.47
C VAL A 168 17.58 1.21 -6.85
N VAL A 169 16.61 1.77 -7.57
CA VAL A 169 16.29 1.38 -8.94
C VAL A 169 17.50 1.59 -9.86
N ALA A 170 18.17 2.73 -9.80
CA ALA A 170 19.36 3.01 -10.59
C ALA A 170 20.46 1.97 -10.34
N LEU A 171 20.75 1.66 -9.08
CA LEU A 171 21.74 0.65 -8.70
C LEU A 171 21.39 -0.72 -9.28
N LEU A 172 20.15 -1.15 -9.14
CA LEU A 172 19.68 -2.43 -9.67
C LEU A 172 19.71 -2.45 -11.21
N LEU A 173 19.30 -1.38 -11.88
CA LEU A 173 19.37 -1.26 -13.34
C LEU A 173 20.81 -1.28 -13.85
N ILE A 174 21.74 -0.60 -13.16
CA ILE A 174 23.18 -0.66 -13.45
C ILE A 174 23.67 -2.12 -13.35
N LEU A 175 23.29 -2.83 -12.28
CA LEU A 175 23.67 -4.22 -12.05
C LEU A 175 23.08 -5.17 -13.11
N THR A 176 21.80 -5.00 -13.45
CA THR A 176 21.07 -5.83 -14.40
C THR A 176 21.56 -5.63 -15.83
N TYR A 177 21.69 -4.38 -16.27
CA TYR A 177 22.11 -4.08 -17.65
C TYR A 177 23.62 -4.14 -17.86
N ARG A 178 24.40 -3.96 -16.78
CA ARG A 178 25.87 -3.84 -16.83
C ARG A 178 26.32 -2.77 -17.83
N SER A 179 25.54 -1.69 -17.92
CA SER A 179 25.81 -0.55 -18.78
C SER A 179 25.71 0.73 -17.93
N PRO A 180 26.74 1.60 -17.98
CA PRO A 180 26.77 2.82 -17.18
C PRO A 180 25.81 3.91 -17.69
N PHE A 181 25.24 3.76 -18.89
CA PHE A 181 24.35 4.76 -19.49
C PHE A 181 22.91 4.28 -19.65
N LEU A 182 22.70 2.97 -19.81
CA LEU A 182 21.36 2.45 -20.13
C LEU A 182 20.35 2.69 -19.02
N TRP A 183 20.76 2.61 -17.75
CA TRP A 183 19.86 2.80 -16.60
C TRP A 183 19.16 4.16 -16.57
N LEU A 184 19.80 5.20 -17.12
CA LEU A 184 19.24 6.55 -17.17
C LEU A 184 17.98 6.60 -18.04
N VAL A 185 17.91 5.78 -19.11
CA VAL A 185 16.81 5.83 -20.07
C VAL A 185 15.49 5.33 -19.46
N PRO A 186 15.41 4.12 -18.85
CA PRO A 186 14.24 3.71 -18.08
C PRO A 186 13.92 4.67 -16.94
N LEU A 187 14.92 5.15 -16.20
CA LEU A 187 14.67 6.02 -15.05
C LEU A 187 14.04 7.35 -15.46
N VAL A 188 14.53 7.98 -16.53
CA VAL A 188 13.91 9.18 -17.10
C VAL A 188 12.49 8.86 -17.56
N ALA A 189 12.26 7.75 -18.26
CA ALA A 189 10.92 7.39 -18.70
C ALA A 189 9.96 7.16 -17.52
N VAL A 190 10.41 6.51 -16.45
CA VAL A 190 9.63 6.36 -15.21
C VAL A 190 9.33 7.72 -14.59
N GLY A 191 10.31 8.62 -14.47
CA GLY A 191 10.07 9.97 -13.94
C GLY A 191 9.00 10.73 -14.75
N VAL A 192 9.05 10.63 -16.08
CA VAL A 192 8.01 11.20 -16.95
C VAL A 192 6.65 10.54 -16.71
N ALA A 193 6.61 9.22 -16.49
CA ALA A 193 5.39 8.51 -16.14
C ALA A 193 4.81 8.97 -14.82
N THR A 194 5.63 9.15 -13.78
CA THR A 194 5.20 9.66 -12.47
C THR A 194 4.63 11.06 -12.60
N MET A 195 5.32 11.98 -13.29
CA MET A 195 4.80 13.34 -13.50
C MET A 195 3.47 13.35 -14.28
N THR A 196 3.36 12.50 -15.30
CA THR A 196 2.11 12.37 -16.07
C THR A 196 0.99 11.78 -15.22
N ALA A 197 1.30 10.77 -14.40
CA ALA A 197 0.35 10.17 -13.46
C ALA A 197 -0.17 11.19 -12.45
N MET A 198 0.72 11.97 -11.84
CA MET A 198 0.35 13.02 -10.89
C MET A 198 -0.59 14.05 -11.53
N ALA A 199 -0.29 14.50 -12.75
CA ALA A 199 -1.15 15.44 -13.48
C ALA A 199 -2.52 14.83 -13.82
N VAL A 200 -2.57 13.57 -14.23
CA VAL A 200 -3.83 12.86 -14.54
C VAL A 200 -4.65 12.65 -13.29
N VAL A 201 -4.03 12.26 -12.17
CA VAL A 201 -4.70 12.06 -10.89
C VAL A 201 -5.24 13.37 -10.34
N TYR A 202 -4.49 14.46 -10.41
CA TYR A 202 -5.00 15.79 -10.11
C TYR A 202 -6.22 16.16 -10.98
N GLY A 203 -6.16 15.87 -12.29
CA GLY A 203 -7.32 16.07 -13.17
C GLY A 203 -8.53 15.20 -12.80
N LEU A 204 -8.28 13.97 -12.32
CA LEU A 204 -9.31 13.06 -11.85
C LEU A 204 -9.97 13.58 -10.57
N SER A 205 -9.23 14.06 -9.57
CA SER A 205 -9.84 14.59 -8.34
C SER A 205 -10.63 15.87 -8.56
N GLN A 206 -10.29 16.67 -9.58
CA GLN A 206 -11.09 17.85 -9.94
C GLN A 206 -12.36 17.48 -10.71
N SER A 207 -12.39 16.33 -11.39
CA SER A 207 -13.49 15.90 -12.26
C SER A 207 -14.42 14.89 -11.60
N PHE A 208 -13.90 14.12 -10.65
CA PHE A 208 -14.56 13.08 -9.90
C PHE A 208 -14.30 13.31 -8.43
N ASP A 209 -15.30 12.99 -7.60
CA ASP A 209 -15.22 13.07 -6.15
C ASP A 209 -14.37 11.91 -5.59
N VAL A 210 -13.07 11.94 -5.91
CA VAL A 210 -12.07 10.96 -5.51
C VAL A 210 -11.14 11.63 -4.51
N THR A 211 -11.16 11.14 -3.28
CA THR A 211 -10.24 11.56 -2.23
C THR A 211 -8.82 11.10 -2.58
N ILE A 212 -7.88 12.04 -2.57
CA ILE A 212 -6.45 11.75 -2.72
C ILE A 212 -5.82 11.99 -1.36
N THR A 213 -5.19 10.95 -0.83
CA THR A 213 -4.42 11.03 0.42
C THR A 213 -2.92 10.96 0.14
N GLY A 214 -2.09 11.43 1.06
CA GLY A 214 -0.63 11.25 1.04
C GLY A 214 -0.25 9.77 0.91
N MET A 215 -0.98 8.89 1.60
CA MET A 215 -0.88 7.44 1.44
C MET A 215 -1.12 6.98 -0.01
N SER A 216 -2.20 7.44 -0.65
CA SER A 216 -2.52 7.07 -2.03
C SER A 216 -1.44 7.55 -3.01
N SER A 217 -0.89 8.73 -2.78
CA SER A 217 0.20 9.31 -3.58
C SER A 217 1.50 8.52 -3.43
N ALA A 218 1.89 8.17 -2.20
CA ALA A 218 3.11 7.41 -1.92
C ALA A 218 3.07 6.02 -2.56
N VAL A 219 1.96 5.30 -2.38
CA VAL A 219 1.76 3.97 -2.97
C VAL A 219 1.73 4.04 -4.50
N MET A 220 1.04 5.03 -5.08
CA MET A 220 1.04 5.24 -6.53
C MET A 220 2.45 5.49 -7.07
N THR A 221 3.22 6.37 -6.43
CA THR A 221 4.58 6.72 -6.86
C THR A 221 5.46 5.47 -6.89
N VAL A 222 5.45 4.68 -5.82
CA VAL A 222 6.23 3.44 -5.75
C VAL A 222 5.75 2.40 -6.76
N LEU A 223 4.43 2.27 -6.95
CA LEU A 223 3.84 1.40 -7.96
C LEU A 223 4.28 1.79 -9.37
N VAL A 224 4.26 3.08 -9.72
CA VAL A 224 4.69 3.59 -11.04
C VAL A 224 6.18 3.34 -11.25
N PHE A 225 7.00 3.55 -10.22
CA PHE A 225 8.43 3.25 -10.29
C PHE A 225 8.70 1.76 -10.50
N GLY A 226 8.07 0.90 -9.72
CA GLY A 226 8.22 -0.55 -9.81
C GLY A 226 7.71 -1.10 -11.15
N ALA A 227 6.43 -0.90 -11.45
CA ALA A 227 5.79 -1.41 -12.65
C ALA A 227 6.37 -0.79 -13.94
N GLY A 228 6.60 0.53 -13.93
CA GLY A 228 7.22 1.22 -15.07
C GLY A 228 8.63 0.69 -15.37
N THR A 229 9.43 0.46 -14.34
CA THR A 229 10.77 -0.12 -14.54
C THR A 229 10.71 -1.55 -15.03
N ASP A 230 9.78 -2.37 -14.53
CA ASP A 230 9.57 -3.74 -15.04
C ASP A 230 9.22 -3.72 -16.53
N TYR A 231 8.24 -2.92 -16.94
CA TYR A 231 7.88 -2.78 -18.35
C TYR A 231 9.08 -2.34 -19.20
N ALA A 232 9.89 -1.42 -18.69
CA ALA A 232 11.12 -1.00 -19.36
C ALA A 232 12.14 -2.14 -19.50
N LEU A 233 12.32 -2.96 -18.47
CA LEU A 233 13.20 -4.14 -18.48
C LEU A 233 12.77 -5.14 -19.55
N LEU A 234 11.47 -5.47 -19.62
CA LEU A 234 10.92 -6.44 -20.54
C LEU A 234 11.03 -5.97 -22.01
N ILE A 235 10.68 -4.71 -22.28
CA ILE A 235 10.77 -4.13 -23.62
C ILE A 235 12.23 -4.01 -24.05
N THR A 236 13.11 -3.53 -23.17
CA THR A 236 14.54 -3.37 -23.48
C THR A 236 15.22 -4.71 -23.68
N ALA A 237 14.88 -5.72 -22.89
CA ALA A 237 15.40 -7.08 -23.06
C ALA A 237 14.97 -7.66 -24.41
N ARG A 238 13.70 -7.50 -24.79
CA ARG A 238 13.21 -7.96 -26.09
C ARG A 238 13.83 -7.18 -27.25
N TYR A 239 13.97 -5.86 -27.10
CA TYR A 239 14.64 -5.02 -28.08
C TYR A 239 16.09 -5.45 -28.30
N ARG A 240 16.82 -5.74 -27.22
CA ARG A 240 18.20 -6.25 -27.28
C ARG A 240 18.29 -7.59 -28.01
N GLU A 241 17.30 -8.47 -27.84
CA GLU A 241 17.20 -9.74 -28.57
C GLU A 241 17.01 -9.48 -30.08
N GLU A 242 16.08 -8.60 -30.44
CA GLU A 242 15.73 -8.30 -31.84
C GLU A 242 16.83 -7.50 -32.58
N LEU A 243 17.63 -6.69 -31.88
CA LEU A 243 18.79 -6.01 -32.47
C LEU A 243 19.84 -6.95 -33.05
N ARG A 244 19.86 -8.23 -32.62
CA ARG A 244 20.72 -9.26 -33.22
C ARG A 244 20.13 -9.84 -34.49
N ARG A 245 18.80 -9.82 -34.65
CA ARG A 245 18.05 -10.36 -35.78
C ARG A 245 17.76 -9.35 -36.88
N HIS A 246 17.75 -8.06 -36.55
CA HIS A 246 17.42 -6.98 -37.49
C HIS A 246 18.59 -6.00 -37.66
N PRO A 247 18.89 -5.52 -38.89
CA PRO A 247 19.98 -4.57 -39.13
C PRO A 247 19.66 -3.16 -38.62
N ARG A 248 18.43 -2.69 -38.82
CA ARG A 248 18.02 -1.34 -38.43
C ARG A 248 17.44 -1.36 -37.00
N PRO A 249 17.88 -0.43 -36.12
CA PRO A 249 17.34 -0.30 -34.76
C PRO A 249 15.82 -0.05 -34.73
N TYR A 250 15.27 0.61 -35.75
CA TYR A 250 13.84 0.85 -35.87
C TYR A 250 13.04 -0.45 -36.11
N ASP A 251 13.46 -1.26 -37.08
CA ASP A 251 12.80 -2.53 -37.41
C ASP A 251 12.86 -3.51 -36.23
N ALA A 252 13.99 -3.53 -35.51
CA ALA A 252 14.15 -4.30 -34.29
C ALA A 252 13.15 -3.89 -33.19
N MET A 253 12.87 -2.59 -33.04
CA MET A 253 11.92 -2.10 -32.04
C MET A 253 10.48 -2.45 -32.42
N ILE A 254 10.12 -2.35 -33.70
CA ILE A 254 8.80 -2.80 -34.17
C ILE A 254 8.61 -4.29 -33.90
N ALA A 255 9.62 -5.11 -34.21
CA ALA A 255 9.58 -6.54 -33.92
C ALA A 255 9.46 -6.81 -32.41
N ALA A 256 10.15 -6.03 -31.57
CA ALA A 256 10.08 -6.15 -30.13
C ALA A 256 8.69 -5.83 -29.58
N ILE A 257 8.12 -4.67 -29.94
CA ILE A 257 6.77 -4.26 -29.51
C ILE A 257 5.70 -5.24 -30.01
N ARG A 258 5.79 -5.73 -31.26
CA ARG A 258 4.86 -6.76 -31.76
C ARG A 258 4.99 -8.08 -31.00
N GLY A 259 6.18 -8.40 -30.50
CA GLY A 259 6.46 -9.61 -29.76
C GLY A 259 6.04 -9.57 -28.29
N CYS A 260 6.25 -8.45 -27.58
CA CYS A 260 5.98 -8.34 -26.14
C CYS A 260 4.86 -7.34 -25.76
N GLY A 261 4.46 -6.44 -26.65
CA GLY A 261 3.51 -5.36 -26.34
C GLY A 261 2.13 -5.88 -25.91
N ALA A 262 1.61 -6.91 -26.57
CA ALA A 262 0.34 -7.53 -26.17
C ALA A 262 0.40 -8.14 -24.76
N ALA A 263 1.54 -8.68 -24.36
CA ALA A 263 1.74 -9.21 -23.01
C ALA A 263 1.85 -8.09 -21.98
N VAL A 264 2.60 -7.01 -22.28
CA VAL A 264 2.73 -5.83 -21.39
C VAL A 264 1.40 -5.10 -21.20
N ILE A 265 0.62 -4.89 -22.26
CA ILE A 265 -0.72 -4.28 -22.19
C ILE A 265 -1.67 -5.16 -21.39
N ALA A 266 -1.59 -6.48 -21.57
CA ALA A 266 -2.45 -7.39 -20.82
C ALA A 266 -2.10 -7.41 -19.33
N SER A 267 -0.82 -7.36 -18.97
CA SER A 267 -0.37 -7.39 -17.57
C SER A 267 -0.67 -6.06 -16.84
N SER A 268 -0.32 -4.92 -17.44
CA SER A 268 -0.77 -3.61 -16.93
C SER A 268 -2.30 -3.49 -16.85
N GLY A 269 -3.03 -4.08 -17.80
CA GLY A 269 -4.49 -4.16 -17.76
C GLY A 269 -5.01 -5.00 -16.59
N THR A 270 -4.36 -6.11 -16.23
CA THR A 270 -4.71 -6.89 -15.02
C THR A 270 -4.44 -6.10 -13.75
N VAL A 271 -3.31 -5.38 -13.68
CA VAL A 271 -2.98 -4.55 -12.51
C VAL A 271 -4.00 -3.44 -12.34
N ALA A 272 -4.30 -2.69 -13.40
CA ALA A 272 -5.28 -1.61 -13.37
C ALA A 272 -6.69 -2.13 -13.01
N ALA A 273 -7.12 -3.27 -13.57
CA ALA A 273 -8.41 -3.87 -13.23
C ALA A 273 -8.46 -4.34 -11.76
N GLY A 274 -7.38 -4.92 -11.24
CA GLY A 274 -7.27 -5.32 -9.83
C GLY A 274 -7.39 -4.13 -8.89
N LEU A 275 -6.69 -3.03 -9.18
CA LEU A 275 -6.78 -1.79 -8.40
C LEU A 275 -8.16 -1.15 -8.49
N LEU A 276 -8.79 -1.14 -9.67
CA LEU A 276 -10.15 -0.62 -9.83
C LEU A 276 -11.21 -1.43 -9.06
N CYS A 277 -10.93 -2.68 -8.67
CA CYS A 277 -11.84 -3.42 -7.79
C CYS A 277 -11.90 -2.84 -6.38
N LEU A 278 -10.90 -2.04 -5.96
CA LEU A 278 -10.97 -1.30 -4.69
C LEU A 278 -12.09 -0.25 -4.68
N LEU A 279 -12.64 0.13 -5.84
CA LEU A 279 -13.84 1.00 -5.89
C LEU A 279 -15.06 0.39 -5.19
N ALA A 280 -15.07 -0.93 -4.97
CA ALA A 280 -16.11 -1.62 -4.23
C ALA A 280 -15.90 -1.60 -2.71
N ALA A 281 -14.77 -1.07 -2.22
CA ALA A 281 -14.50 -0.89 -0.81
C ALA A 281 -15.33 0.27 -0.25
N ASP A 282 -15.79 0.13 0.99
CA ASP A 282 -16.46 1.20 1.75
C ASP A 282 -15.46 2.12 2.45
N LEU A 283 -14.24 1.64 2.72
CA LEU A 283 -13.16 2.46 3.24
C LEU A 283 -12.68 3.50 2.21
N SER A 284 -12.83 4.79 2.53
CA SER A 284 -12.56 5.92 1.62
C SER A 284 -11.13 5.91 1.07
N SER A 285 -10.14 5.67 1.92
CA SER A 285 -8.72 5.60 1.54
C SER A 285 -8.42 4.45 0.56
N SER A 286 -9.01 3.26 0.79
CA SER A 286 -8.86 2.12 -0.13
C SER A 286 -9.56 2.38 -1.46
N LYS A 287 -10.76 2.96 -1.41
CA LYS A 287 -11.55 3.32 -2.59
C LYS A 287 -10.84 4.36 -3.46
N GLY A 288 -10.25 5.38 -2.85
CA GLY A 288 -9.45 6.41 -3.54
C GLY A 288 -8.17 5.86 -4.16
N LEU A 289 -7.49 4.93 -3.47
CA LEU A 289 -6.27 4.28 -3.97
C LEU A 289 -6.50 3.52 -5.30
N GLY A 290 -7.69 2.97 -5.52
CA GLY A 290 -8.01 2.20 -6.72
C GLY A 290 -7.82 2.99 -8.03
N PRO A 291 -8.58 4.07 -8.26
CA PRO A 291 -8.40 4.95 -9.41
C PRO A 291 -7.02 5.60 -9.49
N VAL A 292 -6.46 6.03 -8.36
CA VAL A 292 -5.15 6.69 -8.29
C VAL A 292 -4.06 5.73 -8.77
N GLY A 293 -4.01 4.51 -8.24
CA GLY A 293 -3.06 3.49 -8.65
C GLY A 293 -3.28 3.01 -10.09
N ALA A 294 -4.53 2.84 -10.52
CA ALA A 294 -4.85 2.44 -11.90
C ALA A 294 -4.41 3.51 -12.92
N ALA A 295 -4.64 4.79 -12.63
CA ALA A 295 -4.18 5.91 -13.46
C ALA A 295 -2.65 5.92 -13.55
N GLY A 296 -1.96 5.69 -12.43
CA GLY A 296 -0.51 5.52 -12.38
C GLY A 296 0.00 4.44 -13.33
N VAL A 297 -0.57 3.23 -13.25
CA VAL A 297 -0.18 2.09 -14.09
C VAL A 297 -0.47 2.34 -15.57
N VAL A 298 -1.61 2.93 -15.90
CA VAL A 298 -1.97 3.27 -17.29
C VAL A 298 -1.02 4.34 -17.86
N CYS A 299 -0.65 5.34 -17.07
CA CYS A 299 0.35 6.34 -17.47
C CYS A 299 1.73 5.70 -17.69
N ALA A 300 2.16 4.83 -16.77
CA ALA A 300 3.39 4.06 -16.91
C ALA A 300 3.37 3.22 -18.19
N LEU A 301 2.28 2.50 -18.47
CA LEU A 301 2.10 1.74 -19.70
C LEU A 301 2.23 2.64 -20.94
N ALA A 302 1.53 3.78 -20.96
CA ALA A 302 1.54 4.71 -22.10
C ALA A 302 2.95 5.22 -22.39
N VAL A 303 3.69 5.63 -21.36
CA VAL A 303 5.07 6.09 -21.48
C VAL A 303 6.00 4.96 -21.93
N MET A 304 5.88 3.77 -21.33
CA MET A 304 6.75 2.63 -21.66
C MET A 304 6.47 2.04 -23.04
N MET A 305 5.24 2.15 -23.57
CA MET A 305 4.89 1.71 -24.92
C MET A 305 5.21 2.74 -26.01
N THR A 306 5.49 4.01 -25.65
CA THR A 306 5.66 5.07 -26.65
C THR A 306 6.96 5.86 -26.50
N LEU A 307 7.20 6.48 -25.34
CA LEU A 307 8.37 7.32 -25.09
C LEU A 307 9.65 6.48 -25.02
N LEU A 308 9.65 5.42 -24.20
CA LEU A 308 10.82 4.57 -24.00
C LEU A 308 11.32 3.98 -25.34
N PRO A 309 10.47 3.36 -26.19
CA PRO A 309 10.86 2.91 -27.51
C PRO A 309 11.46 4.01 -28.38
N ALA A 310 10.88 5.21 -28.35
CA ALA A 310 11.37 6.33 -29.14
C ALA A 310 12.77 6.77 -28.71
N ILE A 311 13.03 6.85 -27.40
CA ILE A 311 14.36 7.18 -26.86
C ILE A 311 15.38 6.09 -27.22
N LEU A 312 15.03 4.81 -27.02
CA LEU A 312 15.92 3.69 -27.33
C LEU A 312 16.29 3.59 -28.81
N VAL A 313 15.33 3.85 -29.72
CA VAL A 313 15.60 3.88 -31.16
C VAL A 313 16.50 5.05 -31.55
N LEU A 314 16.32 6.23 -30.93
CA LEU A 314 17.10 7.43 -31.21
C LEU A 314 18.56 7.27 -30.76
N LEU A 315 18.79 6.69 -29.58
CA LEU A 315 20.14 6.36 -29.09
C LEU A 315 20.77 5.17 -29.82
N GLY A 316 19.95 4.30 -30.42
CA GLY A 316 20.36 3.17 -31.22
C GLY A 316 21.18 2.12 -30.46
N ARG A 317 22.00 1.35 -31.16
CA ARG A 317 22.76 0.20 -30.58
C ARG A 317 23.78 0.61 -29.51
N ARG A 318 24.26 1.86 -29.54
CA ARG A 318 25.34 2.35 -28.66
C ARG A 318 24.90 2.47 -27.21
N VAL A 319 23.59 2.57 -26.94
CA VAL A 319 23.05 2.60 -25.57
C VAL A 319 23.43 1.36 -24.75
N PHE A 320 23.69 0.23 -25.41
CA PHE A 320 24.09 -1.02 -24.76
C PHE A 320 25.60 -1.15 -24.50
N TRP A 321 26.39 -0.09 -24.68
CA TRP A 321 27.82 -0.11 -24.37
C TRP A 321 28.04 -0.49 -22.89
N PRO A 322 28.98 -1.39 -22.56
CA PRO A 322 29.99 -2.02 -23.44
C PRO A 322 29.54 -3.30 -24.18
N LEU A 323 28.40 -3.89 -23.83
CA LEU A 323 27.91 -5.16 -24.37
C LEU A 323 26.92 -4.96 -25.54
N ILE A 324 27.41 -4.33 -26.60
CA ILE A 324 26.60 -3.93 -27.78
C ILE A 324 26.11 -5.18 -28.55
N PRO A 325 24.79 -5.34 -28.78
CA PRO A 325 24.27 -6.42 -29.62
C PRO A 325 24.58 -6.16 -31.10
N ALA A 326 25.52 -6.91 -31.66
CA ALA A 326 25.83 -6.88 -33.08
C ALA A 326 24.83 -7.72 -33.89
N TYR A 327 24.47 -7.27 -35.10
CA TYR A 327 23.64 -8.02 -36.03
C TYR A 327 24.32 -9.35 -36.41
N GLY A 328 23.55 -10.44 -36.44
CA GLY A 328 24.05 -11.78 -36.74
C GLY A 328 24.85 -12.45 -35.61
N SER A 329 25.03 -11.78 -34.46
CA SER A 329 25.69 -12.38 -33.31
C SER A 329 24.81 -13.43 -32.63
N THR A 330 25.39 -14.59 -32.31
CA THR A 330 24.73 -15.59 -31.48
C THR A 330 24.85 -15.19 -30.00
N PRO A 331 23.80 -15.41 -29.18
CA PRO A 331 23.92 -15.25 -27.74
C PRO A 331 25.03 -16.17 -27.23
N THR A 332 26.02 -15.62 -26.52
CA THR A 332 27.01 -16.43 -25.82
C THR A 332 26.27 -17.38 -24.87
N LYS A 333 26.44 -18.70 -25.05
CA LYS A 333 25.91 -19.74 -24.14
C LYS A 333 26.57 -19.58 -22.77
N ARG A 334 26.04 -18.71 -21.92
CA ARG A 334 26.46 -18.62 -20.51
C ARG A 334 25.73 -19.68 -19.69
N ARG A 335 26.38 -20.16 -18.62
CA ARG A 335 25.73 -20.94 -17.57
C ARG A 335 24.57 -20.10 -17.02
N SER A 336 23.35 -20.46 -17.40
CA SER A 336 22.14 -19.83 -16.86
C SER A 336 21.78 -20.57 -15.57
N MET A 337 21.71 -19.87 -14.44
CA MET A 337 21.21 -20.45 -13.19
C MET A 337 19.81 -21.05 -13.39
N PHE A 338 18.99 -20.40 -14.22
CA PHE A 338 17.67 -20.89 -14.62
C PHE A 338 17.74 -22.17 -15.47
N ALA A 339 18.85 -22.42 -16.17
CA ALA A 339 19.06 -23.70 -16.84
C ALA A 339 19.37 -24.84 -15.87
N ALA A 340 20.10 -24.56 -14.79
CA ALA A 340 20.32 -25.51 -13.72
C ALA A 340 19.03 -25.78 -12.93
N MET A 341 18.28 -24.71 -12.59
CA MET A 341 16.98 -24.81 -11.92
C MET A 341 15.95 -25.60 -12.74
N GLY A 342 15.85 -25.33 -14.05
CA GLY A 342 14.98 -26.09 -14.96
C GLY A 342 15.37 -27.57 -15.04
N GLY A 343 16.68 -27.88 -15.08
CA GLY A 343 17.17 -29.26 -15.03
C GLY A 343 16.80 -29.98 -13.74
N SER A 344 16.90 -29.32 -12.59
CA SER A 344 16.48 -29.88 -11.30
C SER A 344 14.98 -30.17 -11.26
N VAL A 345 14.16 -29.21 -11.71
CA VAL A 345 12.70 -29.34 -11.77
C VAL A 345 12.28 -30.49 -12.70
N SER A 346 12.94 -30.65 -13.85
CA SER A 346 12.63 -31.75 -14.79
C SER A 346 12.91 -33.15 -14.23
N ARG A 347 13.86 -33.28 -13.30
CA ARG A 347 14.26 -34.58 -12.73
C ARG A 347 13.32 -35.05 -11.63
N ARG A 348 12.78 -34.12 -10.83
CA ARG A 348 11.93 -34.44 -9.67
C ARG A 348 10.75 -33.45 -9.52
N PRO A 349 9.84 -33.36 -10.51
CA PRO A 349 8.79 -32.34 -10.52
C PRO A 349 7.82 -32.48 -9.33
N ILE A 350 7.47 -33.72 -8.92
CA ILE A 350 6.57 -33.95 -7.78
C ILE A 350 7.20 -33.48 -6.46
N THR A 351 8.50 -33.75 -6.25
CA THR A 351 9.20 -33.37 -5.03
C THR A 351 9.24 -31.85 -4.85
N PHE A 352 9.55 -31.11 -5.91
CA PHE A 352 9.57 -29.64 -5.85
C PHE A 352 8.17 -29.05 -5.70
N LEU A 353 7.16 -29.64 -6.34
CA LEU A 353 5.78 -29.18 -6.18
C LEU A 353 5.29 -29.39 -4.74
N VAL A 354 5.38 -30.62 -4.21
CA VAL A 354 4.90 -30.94 -2.86
C VAL A 354 5.72 -30.22 -1.80
N GLY A 355 7.06 -30.21 -1.92
CA GLY A 355 7.93 -29.50 -0.98
C GLY A 355 7.71 -27.99 -1.01
N GLY A 356 7.49 -27.41 -2.19
CA GLY A 356 7.18 -26.00 -2.35
C GLY A 356 5.83 -25.61 -1.73
N VAL A 357 4.78 -26.40 -1.98
CA VAL A 357 3.46 -26.18 -1.36
C VAL A 357 3.53 -26.37 0.15
N ALA A 358 4.25 -27.37 0.64
CA ALA A 358 4.45 -27.58 2.08
C ALA A 358 5.21 -26.41 2.73
N LEU A 359 6.24 -25.89 2.07
CA LEU A 359 6.98 -24.72 2.55
C LEU A 359 6.09 -23.47 2.61
N LEU A 360 5.35 -23.17 1.54
CA LEU A 360 4.43 -22.02 1.53
C LEU A 360 3.34 -22.17 2.60
N GLY A 361 2.80 -23.38 2.76
CA GLY A 361 1.83 -23.68 3.81
C GLY A 361 2.42 -23.49 5.22
N ALA A 362 3.65 -23.94 5.45
CA ALA A 362 4.35 -23.74 6.72
C ALA A 362 4.63 -22.26 7.01
N LEU A 363 5.03 -21.48 6.00
CA LEU A 363 5.21 -20.04 6.13
C LEU A 363 3.87 -19.34 6.43
N ALA A 364 2.78 -19.76 5.79
CA ALA A 364 1.46 -19.21 6.03
C ALA A 364 0.98 -19.42 7.48
N LEU A 365 1.40 -20.49 8.16
CA LEU A 365 1.10 -20.69 9.59
C LEU A 365 1.68 -19.59 10.49
N GLY A 366 2.68 -18.85 10.01
CA GLY A 366 3.21 -17.69 10.74
C GLY A 366 2.18 -16.59 10.98
N SER A 367 1.06 -16.57 10.23
CA SER A 367 0.00 -15.59 10.45
C SER A 367 -0.73 -15.79 11.78
N PHE A 368 -0.61 -16.96 12.42
CA PHE A 368 -1.13 -17.20 13.76
C PHE A 368 -0.30 -16.53 14.86
N ASN A 369 0.92 -16.07 14.54
CA ASN A 369 1.80 -15.31 15.43
C ASN A 369 1.71 -13.80 15.17
N ALA A 370 0.75 -13.36 14.34
CA ALA A 370 0.52 -11.95 14.07
C ALA A 370 0.10 -11.23 15.36
N PRO A 371 0.67 -10.04 15.66
CA PRO A 371 0.21 -9.22 16.77
C PRO A 371 -1.24 -8.76 16.56
N GLY A 372 -1.81 -8.11 17.59
CA GLY A 372 -3.19 -7.61 17.58
C GLY A 372 -3.42 -6.49 16.54
N ALA A 373 -4.59 -5.86 16.61
CA ALA A 373 -4.85 -4.68 15.80
C ALA A 373 -3.90 -3.54 16.18
N LEU A 374 -3.44 -2.79 15.17
CA LEU A 374 -2.62 -1.60 15.36
C LEU A 374 -3.37 -0.56 16.16
N LYS A 375 -2.81 -0.15 17.30
CA LYS A 375 -3.33 0.95 18.08
C LYS A 375 -2.81 2.29 17.60
N GLN A 376 -3.44 3.37 18.03
CA GLN A 376 -3.02 4.71 17.62
C GLN A 376 -1.62 5.10 18.14
N GLU A 377 -1.23 4.61 19.32
CA GLU A 377 0.12 4.80 19.89
C GLU A 377 1.23 4.09 19.09
N ASP A 378 0.88 3.03 18.36
CA ASP A 378 1.82 2.20 17.60
C ASP A 378 1.87 2.57 16.09
N MET A 379 1.15 3.62 15.67
CA MET A 379 1.04 4.03 14.27
C MET A 379 2.39 4.39 13.63
N PHE A 380 3.32 4.90 14.45
CA PHE A 380 4.67 5.28 14.03
C PHE A 380 5.69 4.21 14.41
N THR A 381 6.71 4.01 13.58
CA THR A 381 7.82 3.09 13.92
C THR A 381 8.84 3.73 14.87
N SER A 382 8.84 5.07 14.94
CA SER A 382 9.56 5.87 15.93
C SER A 382 8.56 6.42 16.94
N LYS A 383 9.04 6.90 18.09
CA LYS A 383 8.20 7.57 19.08
C LYS A 383 8.27 9.09 18.90
N PRO A 384 7.34 9.72 18.15
CA PRO A 384 7.23 11.17 18.15
C PRO A 384 6.71 11.66 19.51
N GLU A 385 6.89 12.95 19.77
CA GLU A 385 6.47 13.59 21.01
C GLU A 385 4.98 13.41 21.30
N SER A 386 4.13 13.42 20.26
CA SER A 386 2.69 13.23 20.42
C SER A 386 2.29 11.86 20.97
N VAL A 387 3.09 10.81 20.65
CA VAL A 387 2.91 9.45 21.18
C VAL A 387 3.44 9.36 22.60
N SER A 388 4.60 9.99 22.89
CA SER A 388 5.14 10.09 24.25
C SER A 388 4.13 10.73 25.21
N ALA A 389 3.50 11.83 24.78
CA ALA A 389 2.45 12.49 25.54
C ALA A 389 1.25 11.56 25.82
N LEU A 390 0.86 10.72 24.85
CA LEU A 390 -0.24 9.77 25.02
C LEU A 390 0.10 8.66 26.03
N GLU A 391 1.33 8.13 25.98
CA GLU A 391 1.85 7.15 26.95
C GLU A 391 1.91 7.76 28.36
N THR A 392 2.47 8.97 28.51
CA THR A 392 2.53 9.71 29.78
C THR A 392 1.13 9.95 30.37
N LEU A 393 0.15 10.31 29.54
CA LEU A 393 -1.24 10.49 29.98
C LEU A 393 -1.90 9.17 30.42
N ALA A 394 -1.64 8.07 29.71
CA ALA A 394 -2.17 6.76 30.07
C ALA A 394 -1.63 6.29 31.44
N ASP A 395 -0.34 6.53 31.71
CA ASP A 395 0.30 6.17 32.98
C ASP A 395 -0.12 7.09 34.14
N ALA A 396 -0.25 8.39 33.89
CA ALA A 396 -0.54 9.38 34.93
C ALA A 396 -2.03 9.43 35.37
N TYR A 397 -2.96 8.98 34.52
CA TYR A 397 -4.41 9.02 34.78
C TYR A 397 -5.08 7.63 34.65
N PRO A 398 -4.63 6.58 35.36
CA PRO A 398 -5.06 5.20 35.13
C PRO A 398 -6.53 4.91 35.51
N GLU A 399 -7.19 5.82 36.23
CA GLU A 399 -8.60 5.68 36.64
C GLU A 399 -9.62 6.02 35.56
N GLN A 400 -9.20 6.64 34.45
CA GLN A 400 -10.08 7.01 33.35
C GLN A 400 -9.32 6.83 32.04
N GLY A 401 -10.03 6.49 30.96
CA GLY A 401 -9.44 6.48 29.63
C GLY A 401 -8.84 7.84 29.30
N SER A 402 -7.64 7.86 28.71
CA SER A 402 -6.96 9.09 28.29
C SER A 402 -7.59 9.72 27.04
N GLN A 403 -8.49 9.01 26.37
CA GLN A 403 -9.22 9.47 25.19
C GLN A 403 -10.74 9.50 25.46
N PRO A 404 -11.45 10.58 25.07
CA PRO A 404 -12.89 10.64 25.22
C PRO A 404 -13.61 9.85 24.12
N ILE A 405 -14.62 9.07 24.52
CA ILE A 405 -15.67 8.58 23.62
C ILE A 405 -16.59 9.77 23.31
N THR A 406 -16.64 10.17 22.05
CA THR A 406 -17.43 11.30 21.61
C THR A 406 -18.85 10.85 21.30
N ILE A 407 -19.85 11.48 21.92
CA ILE A 407 -21.26 11.23 21.65
C ILE A 407 -21.89 12.51 21.14
N LEU A 408 -22.44 12.47 19.91
CA LEU A 408 -23.23 13.57 19.38
C LEU A 408 -24.71 13.30 19.59
N ALA A 409 -25.37 14.21 20.31
CA ALA A 409 -26.80 14.19 20.55
C ALA A 409 -27.45 15.44 19.96
N ARG A 410 -28.72 15.33 19.52
CA ARG A 410 -29.50 16.53 19.20
C ARG A 410 -29.66 17.38 20.45
N THR A 411 -29.49 18.70 20.32
CA THR A 411 -29.45 19.64 21.47
C THR A 411 -30.66 19.46 22.41
N GLY A 412 -31.87 19.25 21.87
CA GLY A 412 -33.08 19.04 22.67
C GLY A 412 -33.14 17.72 23.45
N SER A 413 -32.23 16.78 23.18
CA SER A 413 -32.12 15.47 23.84
C SER A 413 -30.80 15.27 24.58
N ALA A 414 -29.92 16.29 24.58
CA ALA A 414 -28.56 16.17 25.11
C ALA A 414 -28.52 15.82 26.61
N ASP A 415 -29.42 16.38 27.42
CA ASP A 415 -29.51 16.05 28.86
C ASP A 415 -29.86 14.58 29.09
N ALA A 416 -30.84 14.06 28.35
CA ALA A 416 -31.24 12.65 28.47
C ALA A 416 -30.13 11.69 28.03
N VAL A 417 -29.38 12.04 26.97
CA VAL A 417 -28.21 11.26 26.51
C VAL A 417 -27.08 11.32 27.53
N LEU A 418 -26.81 12.50 28.11
CA LEU A 418 -25.78 12.68 29.13
C LEU A 418 -26.07 11.85 30.39
N ASP A 419 -27.31 11.89 30.90
CA ASP A 419 -27.71 11.10 32.07
C ASP A 419 -27.60 9.59 31.78
N LYS A 420 -27.95 9.18 30.57
CA LYS A 420 -27.84 7.77 30.15
C LYS A 420 -26.37 7.34 30.03
N ALA A 421 -25.51 8.15 29.43
CA ALA A 421 -24.07 7.88 29.34
C ALA A 421 -23.42 7.79 30.72
N ARG A 422 -23.82 8.64 31.68
CA ARG A 422 -23.36 8.56 33.09
C ARG A 422 -23.82 7.31 33.82
N ALA A 423 -24.99 6.79 33.47
CA ALA A 423 -25.53 5.58 34.07
C ALA A 423 -24.97 4.29 33.43
N GLN A 424 -24.21 4.40 32.36
CA GLN A 424 -23.64 3.25 31.65
C GLN A 424 -22.53 2.59 32.47
N ASP A 425 -22.58 1.26 32.57
CA ASP A 425 -21.47 0.50 33.16
C ASP A 425 -20.22 0.62 32.28
N GLY A 426 -19.08 0.91 32.90
CA GLY A 426 -17.81 1.15 32.21
C GLY A 426 -17.52 2.61 31.83
N ILE A 427 -18.42 3.57 32.12
CA ILE A 427 -18.15 5.01 31.99
C ILE A 427 -17.92 5.64 33.36
N VAL A 428 -16.81 6.35 33.54
CA VAL A 428 -16.43 7.00 34.81
C VAL A 428 -16.97 8.41 34.88
N ARG A 429 -16.88 9.14 33.76
CA ARG A 429 -17.26 10.54 33.65
C ARG A 429 -17.88 10.77 32.29
N ALA A 430 -18.96 11.54 32.26
CA ALA A 430 -19.46 12.10 31.02
C ALA A 430 -19.86 13.56 31.24
N GLU A 431 -19.47 14.41 30.32
CA GLU A 431 -19.69 15.84 30.39
C GLU A 431 -20.09 16.43 29.05
N ARG A 432 -20.78 17.56 29.10
CA ARG A 432 -21.22 18.27 27.91
C ARG A 432 -20.03 19.04 27.32
N GLY A 433 -19.74 18.79 26.06
CA GLY A 433 -18.79 19.55 25.26
C GLY A 433 -19.45 20.70 24.50
N ARG A 434 -18.93 21.00 23.32
CA ARG A 434 -19.43 22.06 22.43
C ARG A 434 -20.87 21.79 21.97
N SER A 435 -21.57 22.85 21.59
CA SER A 435 -22.91 22.78 21.00
C SER A 435 -23.02 23.76 19.84
N GLY A 436 -23.56 23.29 18.72
CA GLY A 436 -23.72 24.06 17.50
C GLY A 436 -24.58 23.32 16.48
N ASP A 437 -25.20 24.06 15.57
CA ASP A 437 -26.00 23.51 14.46
C ASP A 437 -27.06 22.46 14.86
N GLY A 438 -27.63 22.62 16.05
CA GLY A 438 -28.65 21.73 16.61
C GLY A 438 -28.12 20.39 17.12
N TRP A 439 -26.81 20.30 17.33
CA TRP A 439 -26.10 19.20 17.96
C TRP A 439 -25.38 19.65 19.23
N THR A 440 -25.16 18.71 20.12
CA THR A 440 -24.41 18.88 21.36
C THR A 440 -23.49 17.67 21.52
N GLU A 441 -22.21 17.97 21.68
CA GLU A 441 -21.18 16.99 21.97
C GLU A 441 -21.22 16.61 23.46
N ILE A 442 -21.01 15.33 23.73
CA ILE A 442 -20.90 14.76 25.06
C ILE A 442 -19.64 13.91 25.06
N ASN A 443 -18.69 14.26 25.91
CA ASN A 443 -17.42 13.55 26.05
C ASN A 443 -17.53 12.58 27.23
N ALA A 444 -17.42 11.29 26.93
CA ALA A 444 -17.52 10.21 27.91
C ALA A 444 -16.17 9.50 28.06
N PHE A 445 -15.67 9.40 29.29
CA PHE A 445 -14.41 8.76 29.61
C PHE A 445 -14.69 7.37 30.18
N ALA A 446 -14.14 6.35 29.53
CA ALA A 446 -14.27 4.97 29.96
C ALA A 446 -13.46 4.69 31.22
N LYS A 447 -13.80 3.61 31.92
CA LYS A 447 -13.05 3.09 33.08
C LYS A 447 -11.81 2.33 32.64
N ASP A 448 -11.95 1.54 31.59
CA ASP A 448 -10.86 0.74 31.04
C ASP A 448 -10.04 1.60 30.07
N ALA A 449 -8.78 1.23 29.86
CA ALA A 449 -7.87 1.95 28.98
C ALA A 449 -8.38 2.02 27.52
N PRO A 450 -7.99 3.05 26.76
CA PRO A 450 -8.37 3.18 25.35
C PRO A 450 -8.05 1.93 24.53
N GLU A 451 -8.92 1.61 23.57
CA GLU A 451 -8.82 0.47 22.64
C GLU A 451 -8.78 -0.91 23.31
N SER A 452 -8.94 -0.97 24.64
CA SER A 452 -9.01 -2.23 25.37
C SER A 452 -10.31 -2.98 25.11
N ALA A 453 -10.29 -4.29 25.33
CA ALA A 453 -11.51 -5.10 25.23
C ALA A 453 -12.62 -4.63 26.18
N GLY A 454 -12.28 -3.94 27.27
CA GLY A 454 -13.21 -3.31 28.21
C GLY A 454 -13.92 -2.10 27.61
N GLU A 455 -13.14 -1.14 27.10
CA GLU A 455 -13.68 0.04 26.44
C GLU A 455 -14.50 -0.30 25.20
N VAL A 456 -14.02 -1.24 24.36
CA VAL A 456 -14.75 -1.70 23.17
C VAL A 456 -16.13 -2.24 23.53
N ARG A 457 -16.28 -2.91 24.68
CA ARG A 457 -17.60 -3.34 25.18
C ARG A 457 -18.44 -2.16 25.61
N ALA A 458 -17.86 -1.18 26.32
CA ALA A 458 -18.57 0.03 26.74
C ALA A 458 -19.09 0.83 25.53
N ILE A 459 -18.28 1.02 24.48
CA ILE A 459 -18.68 1.71 23.24
C ILE A 459 -19.82 0.97 22.54
N LYS A 460 -19.73 -0.36 22.40
CA LYS A 460 -20.79 -1.18 21.78
C LYS A 460 -22.10 -1.12 22.56
N GLN A 461 -22.02 -1.11 23.90
CA GLN A 461 -23.20 -0.94 24.73
C GLN A 461 -23.77 0.48 24.62
N LEU A 462 -22.94 1.53 24.65
CA LEU A 462 -23.37 2.92 24.42
C LEU A 462 -24.12 3.05 23.10
N ARG A 463 -23.59 2.53 21.99
CA ARG A 463 -24.27 2.53 20.69
C ARG A 463 -25.64 1.85 20.74
N THR A 464 -25.74 0.72 21.43
CA THR A 464 -27.00 -0.03 21.57
C THR A 464 -28.02 0.72 22.44
N GLU A 465 -27.60 1.23 23.60
CA GLU A 465 -28.48 1.89 24.56
C GLU A 465 -28.91 3.28 24.08
N LEU A 466 -27.99 4.06 23.53
CA LEU A 466 -28.28 5.40 23.01
C LEU A 466 -29.10 5.35 21.72
N GLY A 467 -29.01 4.27 20.94
CA GLY A 467 -29.90 4.02 19.80
C GLY A 467 -31.38 3.89 20.19
N SER A 468 -31.68 3.58 21.46
CA SER A 468 -33.06 3.50 21.99
C SER A 468 -33.56 4.83 22.59
N VAL A 469 -32.66 5.77 22.88
CA VAL A 469 -32.95 7.08 23.47
C VAL A 469 -32.89 8.16 22.37
N ALA A 470 -33.48 9.34 22.61
CA ALA A 470 -33.45 10.46 21.66
C ALA A 470 -34.08 10.19 20.27
N GLY A 471 -35.00 9.22 20.17
CA GLY A 471 -35.60 8.83 18.89
C GLY A 471 -34.63 8.20 17.91
N GLY A 472 -33.53 7.60 18.40
CA GLY A 472 -32.51 6.92 17.60
C GLY A 472 -31.55 7.84 16.85
N LYS A 473 -31.29 9.04 17.39
CA LYS A 473 -30.48 10.09 16.74
C LYS A 473 -29.19 10.46 17.49
N ALA A 474 -28.76 9.67 18.47
CA ALA A 474 -27.45 9.84 19.09
C ALA A 474 -26.42 9.01 18.30
N LEU A 475 -25.26 9.61 18.02
CA LEU A 475 -24.16 8.96 17.31
C LEU A 475 -22.95 8.85 18.24
N VAL A 476 -22.17 7.78 18.12
CA VAL A 476 -21.00 7.51 18.96
C VAL A 476 -19.76 7.36 18.08
N GLY A 477 -18.79 8.25 18.29
CA GLY A 477 -17.52 8.36 17.58
C GLY A 477 -16.35 8.61 18.54
N GLY A 478 -15.30 9.24 18.03
CA GLY A 478 -14.00 9.36 18.69
C GLY A 478 -13.06 8.20 18.33
N ALA A 479 -11.77 8.37 18.60
CA ALA A 479 -10.68 7.51 18.15
C ALA A 479 -10.94 6.00 18.35
N SER A 480 -11.28 5.56 19.56
CA SER A 480 -11.57 4.13 19.82
C SER A 480 -12.79 3.61 19.04
N ALA A 481 -13.79 4.45 18.80
CA ALA A 481 -14.98 4.07 18.03
C ALA A 481 -14.69 4.02 16.53
N GLU A 482 -13.84 4.92 16.04
CA GLU A 482 -13.27 4.91 14.70
C GLU A 482 -12.48 3.62 14.45
N GLN A 483 -11.62 3.22 15.39
CA GLN A 483 -10.84 1.98 15.28
C GLN A 483 -11.72 0.72 15.20
N ILE A 484 -12.79 0.65 16.00
CA ILE A 484 -13.78 -0.45 15.94
C ILE A 484 -14.45 -0.50 14.55
N ASP A 485 -14.80 0.67 14.00
CA ASP A 485 -15.45 0.75 12.70
C ASP A 485 -14.47 0.44 11.56
N LEU A 486 -13.21 0.88 11.65
CA LEU A 486 -12.14 0.52 10.74
C LEU A 486 -11.91 -0.98 10.69
N GLU A 487 -11.77 -1.65 11.84
CA GLU A 487 -11.60 -3.10 11.90
C GLU A 487 -12.76 -3.85 11.25
N LYS A 488 -13.99 -3.42 11.56
CA LYS A 488 -15.20 -4.03 11.03
C LYS A 488 -15.31 -3.83 9.52
N THR A 489 -15.21 -2.60 9.04
CA THR A 489 -15.33 -2.29 7.61
C THR A 489 -14.21 -2.96 6.81
N ASN A 490 -12.97 -3.01 7.32
CA ASN A 490 -11.91 -3.78 6.67
C ASN A 490 -12.22 -5.28 6.59
N ALA A 491 -12.89 -5.86 7.60
CA ALA A 491 -13.36 -7.25 7.52
C ALA A 491 -14.44 -7.44 6.44
N ASP A 492 -15.39 -6.52 6.35
CA ASP A 492 -16.47 -6.56 5.36
C ASP A 492 -15.94 -6.33 3.94
N ASP A 493 -15.08 -5.33 3.74
CA ASP A 493 -14.42 -5.03 2.47
C ASP A 493 -13.57 -6.21 1.97
N ARG A 494 -12.87 -6.91 2.87
CA ARG A 494 -12.14 -8.14 2.51
C ARG A 494 -13.06 -9.22 1.95
N MET A 495 -14.28 -9.37 2.47
CA MET A 495 -15.24 -10.37 1.98
C MET A 495 -15.82 -10.03 0.61
N VAL A 496 -15.81 -8.75 0.21
CA VAL A 496 -16.34 -8.29 -1.08
C VAL A 496 -15.24 -8.14 -2.13
N VAL A 497 -14.16 -7.43 -1.80
CA VAL A 497 -13.13 -7.03 -2.74
C VAL A 497 -12.21 -8.20 -3.13
N ILE A 498 -11.83 -9.08 -2.19
CA ILE A 498 -10.95 -10.22 -2.49
C ILE A 498 -11.59 -11.14 -3.55
N PRO A 499 -12.85 -11.62 -3.40
CA PRO A 499 -13.50 -12.41 -4.44
C PRO A 499 -13.65 -11.65 -5.76
N LEU A 500 -13.93 -10.35 -5.72
CA LEU A 500 -14.07 -9.51 -6.90
C LEU A 500 -12.76 -9.43 -7.70
N VAL A 501 -11.64 -9.18 -7.03
CA VAL A 501 -10.30 -9.15 -7.63
C VAL A 501 -9.93 -10.52 -8.20
N MET A 502 -10.16 -11.59 -7.43
CA MET A 502 -9.90 -12.96 -7.91
C MET A 502 -10.69 -13.28 -9.17
N LEU A 503 -11.98 -12.91 -9.20
CA LEU A 503 -12.84 -13.12 -10.37
C LEU A 503 -12.37 -12.30 -11.56
N ALA A 504 -12.09 -11.00 -11.38
CA ALA A 504 -11.62 -10.11 -12.44
C ALA A 504 -10.32 -10.63 -13.07
N VAL A 505 -9.34 -10.96 -12.23
CA VAL A 505 -8.04 -11.49 -12.66
C VAL A 505 -8.19 -12.85 -13.33
N LEU A 506 -9.00 -13.76 -12.77
CA LEU A 506 -9.27 -15.06 -13.38
C LEU A 506 -9.88 -14.92 -14.77
N LEU A 507 -10.88 -14.05 -14.94
CA LEU A 507 -11.52 -13.80 -16.23
C LEU A 507 -10.53 -13.24 -17.26
N ILE A 508 -9.70 -12.27 -16.88
CA ILE A 508 -8.69 -11.71 -17.77
C ILE A 508 -7.67 -12.78 -18.17
N LEU A 509 -7.21 -13.60 -17.22
CA LEU A 509 -6.29 -14.70 -17.50
C LEU A 509 -6.89 -15.75 -18.42
N ILE A 510 -8.16 -16.12 -18.24
CA ILE A 510 -8.87 -17.08 -19.12
C ILE A 510 -8.88 -16.55 -20.55
N VAL A 511 -9.21 -15.27 -20.75
CA VAL A 511 -9.24 -14.63 -22.07
C VAL A 511 -7.85 -14.60 -22.71
N LEU A 512 -6.84 -14.21 -21.93
CA LEU A 512 -5.48 -14.01 -22.41
C LEU A 512 -4.78 -15.34 -22.74
N LEU A 513 -4.77 -16.26 -21.78
CA LEU A 513 -4.11 -17.55 -21.91
C LEU A 513 -4.93 -18.52 -22.77
N ARG A 514 -6.23 -18.25 -22.96
CA ARG A 514 -7.19 -19.15 -23.63
C ARG A 514 -7.18 -20.56 -23.02
N SER A 515 -6.99 -20.62 -21.71
CA SER A 515 -6.89 -21.84 -20.93
C SER A 515 -7.44 -21.61 -19.52
N LEU A 516 -8.37 -22.46 -19.09
CA LEU A 516 -8.94 -22.38 -17.74
C LEU A 516 -7.95 -22.91 -16.70
N ILE A 517 -7.31 -24.05 -17.00
CA ILE A 517 -6.42 -24.73 -16.05
C ILE A 517 -5.19 -23.88 -15.75
N ALA A 518 -4.59 -23.27 -16.77
CA ALA A 518 -3.45 -22.37 -16.56
C ALA A 518 -3.84 -21.14 -15.71
N SER A 519 -5.03 -20.58 -15.95
CA SER A 519 -5.51 -19.39 -15.24
C SER A 519 -5.78 -19.69 -13.77
N VAL A 520 -6.49 -20.78 -13.47
CA VAL A 520 -6.74 -21.23 -12.10
C VAL A 520 -5.44 -21.56 -11.38
N MET A 521 -4.51 -22.25 -12.05
CA MET A 521 -3.20 -22.57 -11.47
C MET A 521 -2.43 -21.32 -11.07
N LEU A 522 -2.39 -20.29 -11.93
CA LEU A 522 -1.71 -19.03 -11.61
C LEU A 522 -2.38 -18.28 -10.46
N VAL A 523 -3.71 -18.21 -10.43
CA VAL A 523 -4.44 -17.58 -9.32
C VAL A 523 -4.15 -18.30 -8.01
N LEU A 524 -4.23 -19.63 -7.97
CA LEU A 524 -3.92 -20.42 -6.77
C LEU A 524 -2.46 -20.22 -6.31
N ALA A 525 -1.53 -20.16 -7.25
CA ALA A 525 -0.12 -19.92 -6.95
C ALA A 525 0.08 -18.55 -6.29
N VAL A 526 -0.58 -17.50 -6.78
CA VAL A 526 -0.45 -16.15 -6.24
C VAL A 526 -1.15 -16.01 -4.88
N VAL A 527 -2.30 -16.66 -4.67
CA VAL A 527 -2.94 -16.73 -3.34
C VAL A 527 -2.02 -17.43 -2.33
N ALA A 528 -1.34 -18.51 -2.73
CA ALA A 528 -0.38 -19.20 -1.86
C ALA A 528 0.84 -18.31 -1.52
N VAL A 529 1.30 -17.47 -2.47
CA VAL A 529 2.34 -16.47 -2.21
C VAL A 529 1.87 -15.45 -1.19
N TRP A 530 0.66 -14.89 -1.37
CA TRP A 530 0.11 -13.90 -0.44
C TRP A 530 -0.02 -14.46 0.97
N GLY A 531 -0.54 -15.68 1.11
CA GLY A 531 -0.64 -16.35 2.42
C GLY A 531 0.73 -16.56 3.07
N ALA A 532 1.73 -17.01 2.31
CA ALA A 532 3.09 -17.19 2.82
C ALA A 532 3.79 -15.87 3.18
N ALA A 533 3.57 -14.80 2.40
CA ALA A 533 4.13 -13.48 2.67
C ALA A 533 3.50 -12.84 3.92
N THR A 534 2.18 -12.96 4.07
CA THR A 534 1.46 -12.52 5.28
C THR A 534 1.90 -13.31 6.51
N GLY A 535 2.08 -14.63 6.36
CA GLY A 535 2.59 -15.46 7.45
C GLY A 535 4.03 -15.12 7.84
N LEU A 536 4.89 -14.74 6.89
CA LEU A 536 6.20 -14.16 7.20
C LEU A 536 6.09 -12.83 7.93
N GLY A 537 5.09 -11.99 7.63
CA GLY A 537 4.78 -10.79 8.41
C GLY A 537 4.60 -11.12 9.89
N GLY A 538 3.75 -12.08 10.23
CA GLY A 538 3.53 -12.51 11.62
C GLY A 538 4.78 -13.11 12.32
N LEU A 539 5.79 -13.56 11.57
CA LEU A 539 7.05 -14.04 12.14
C LEU A 539 8.12 -12.93 12.31
N PHE A 540 7.96 -11.79 11.64
CA PHE A 540 8.95 -10.71 11.63
C PHE A 540 8.47 -9.43 12.34
N PHE A 541 7.19 -9.08 12.24
CA PHE A 541 6.67 -7.81 12.73
C PHE A 541 6.94 -7.59 14.22
N GLU A 542 6.43 -8.45 15.09
CA GLU A 542 6.72 -8.35 16.53
C GLU A 542 8.16 -8.78 16.86
N PRO A 543 8.68 -9.96 16.46
CA PRO A 543 9.95 -10.46 17.00
C PRO A 543 11.21 -9.78 16.44
N VAL A 544 11.13 -9.23 15.22
CA VAL A 544 12.29 -8.66 14.52
C VAL A 544 12.18 -7.15 14.40
N PHE A 545 10.99 -6.63 14.10
CA PHE A 545 10.78 -5.19 13.94
C PHE A 545 10.21 -4.51 15.19
N GLY A 546 9.75 -5.27 16.20
CA GLY A 546 9.20 -4.72 17.43
C GLY A 546 7.85 -4.03 17.23
N LEU A 547 7.09 -4.41 16.20
CA LEU A 547 5.77 -3.85 15.92
C LEU A 547 4.72 -4.51 16.84
N ASN A 548 3.96 -3.69 17.56
CA ASN A 548 3.01 -4.15 18.57
C ASN A 548 1.59 -4.43 18.02
N GLY A 549 1.33 -4.11 16.75
CA GLY A 549 0.05 -4.35 16.09
C GLY A 549 0.16 -4.31 14.58
N ILE A 550 -0.88 -4.81 13.91
CA ILE A 550 -1.02 -4.86 12.44
C ILE A 550 -2.17 -3.98 11.99
N ASP A 551 -1.93 -3.22 10.92
CA ASP A 551 -2.98 -2.41 10.30
C ASP A 551 -4.16 -3.30 9.81
N PRO A 552 -5.42 -2.99 10.16
CA PRO A 552 -6.58 -3.78 9.74
C PRO A 552 -6.74 -3.91 8.22
N GLY A 553 -6.31 -2.91 7.46
CA GLY A 553 -6.36 -2.85 5.99
C GLY A 553 -5.19 -3.55 5.29
N LEU A 554 -4.11 -3.90 6.01
CA LEU A 554 -2.91 -4.54 5.46
C LEU A 554 -3.25 -5.78 4.61
N SER A 555 -4.12 -6.65 5.11
CA SER A 555 -4.49 -7.89 4.43
C SER A 555 -5.17 -7.63 3.08
N LEU A 556 -6.04 -6.62 3.01
CA LEU A 556 -6.75 -6.26 1.79
C LEU A 556 -5.78 -5.70 0.76
N LEU A 557 -5.02 -4.68 1.14
CA LEU A 557 -4.11 -3.97 0.23
C LEU A 557 -3.01 -4.90 -0.29
N THR A 558 -2.34 -5.65 0.60
CA THR A 558 -1.31 -6.60 0.19
C THR A 558 -1.85 -7.69 -0.73
N PHE A 559 -3.10 -8.14 -0.53
CA PHE A 559 -3.75 -9.09 -1.43
C PHE A 559 -3.93 -8.49 -2.82
N VAL A 560 -4.52 -7.30 -2.91
CA VAL A 560 -4.74 -6.62 -4.20
C VAL A 560 -3.41 -6.39 -4.90
N PHE A 561 -2.39 -5.87 -4.23
CA PHE A 561 -1.08 -5.62 -4.84
C PHE A 561 -0.36 -6.90 -5.26
N LEU A 562 -0.28 -7.92 -4.41
CA LEU A 562 0.41 -9.16 -4.76
C LEU A 562 -0.33 -9.94 -5.86
N VAL A 563 -1.65 -9.89 -5.89
CA VAL A 563 -2.43 -10.49 -6.98
C VAL A 563 -2.28 -9.71 -8.27
N ALA A 564 -2.43 -8.39 -8.22
CA ALA A 564 -2.28 -7.51 -9.36
C ALA A 564 -0.88 -7.64 -9.99
N LEU A 565 0.18 -7.51 -9.19
CA LEU A 565 1.57 -7.52 -9.65
C LEU A 565 2.13 -8.94 -9.88
N GLY A 566 1.73 -9.93 -9.07
CA GLY A 566 2.27 -11.29 -9.14
C GLY A 566 1.79 -12.08 -10.36
N VAL A 567 0.61 -11.73 -10.88
CA VAL A 567 0.05 -12.39 -12.07
C VAL A 567 0.83 -12.02 -13.34
N ASP A 568 1.40 -10.82 -13.41
CA ASP A 568 2.06 -10.27 -14.59
C ASP A 568 3.19 -11.17 -15.08
N TYR A 569 4.06 -11.61 -14.17
CA TYR A 569 5.15 -12.51 -14.53
C TYR A 569 4.62 -13.89 -14.95
N GLY A 570 3.45 -14.31 -14.43
CA GLY A 570 2.72 -15.54 -14.80
C GLY A 570 2.38 -15.53 -16.25
N ILE A 571 1.82 -14.41 -16.67
CA ILE A 571 1.49 -14.11 -18.05
C ILE A 571 2.74 -14.18 -18.93
N PHE A 572 3.87 -13.56 -18.55
CA PHE A 572 5.09 -13.59 -19.38
C PHE A 572 5.66 -14.99 -19.59
N LEU A 573 5.75 -15.79 -18.52
CA LEU A 573 6.24 -17.17 -18.61
C LEU A 573 5.30 -18.01 -19.48
N MET A 574 3.99 -17.91 -19.25
CA MET A 574 2.98 -18.67 -19.98
C MET A 574 2.87 -18.24 -21.45
N HIS A 575 2.99 -16.95 -21.74
CA HIS A 575 3.01 -16.42 -23.10
C HIS A 575 4.22 -16.98 -23.86
N ARG A 576 5.41 -16.96 -23.26
CA ARG A 576 6.60 -17.53 -23.88
C ARG A 576 6.50 -19.04 -24.08
N MET A 577 5.98 -19.76 -23.09
CA MET A 577 5.72 -21.20 -23.22
C MET A 577 4.74 -21.49 -24.36
N ARG A 578 3.70 -20.66 -24.52
CA ARG A 578 2.73 -20.77 -25.60
C ARG A 578 3.36 -20.49 -26.97
N GLU A 579 4.23 -19.49 -27.08
CA GLU A 579 4.98 -19.20 -28.31
C GLU A 579 5.80 -20.41 -28.75
N GLU A 580 6.55 -21.04 -27.83
CA GLU A 580 7.37 -22.21 -28.14
C GLU A 580 6.50 -23.44 -28.48
N ALA A 581 5.39 -23.64 -27.77
CA ALA A 581 4.44 -24.71 -28.09
C ALA A 581 3.79 -24.52 -29.47
N MET A 582 3.50 -23.28 -29.88
CA MET A 582 2.97 -22.97 -31.21
C MET A 582 3.98 -23.25 -32.34
N LYS A 583 5.28 -23.14 -32.06
CA LYS A 583 6.37 -23.54 -32.96
C LYS A 583 6.57 -25.06 -33.05
N GLY A 584 5.85 -25.84 -32.26
CA GLY A 584 5.86 -27.31 -32.30
C GLY A 584 6.62 -27.98 -31.15
N ALA A 585 7.12 -27.24 -30.16
CA ALA A 585 7.74 -27.84 -28.98
C ALA A 585 6.69 -28.58 -28.12
N SER A 586 7.08 -29.71 -27.52
CA SER A 586 6.24 -30.36 -26.50
C SER A 586 6.07 -29.45 -25.27
N THR A 587 4.96 -29.57 -24.52
CA THR A 587 4.74 -28.71 -23.34
C THR A 587 5.92 -28.71 -22.35
N PRO A 588 6.55 -29.87 -22.03
CA PRO A 588 7.71 -29.88 -21.16
C PRO A 588 8.92 -29.12 -21.71
N GLN A 589 9.21 -29.28 -23.01
CA GLN A 589 10.30 -28.55 -23.66
C GLN A 589 10.01 -27.06 -23.75
N ALA A 590 8.76 -26.69 -24.02
CA ALA A 590 8.33 -25.30 -24.07
C ALA A 590 8.45 -24.62 -22.70
N ALA A 591 8.07 -25.29 -21.61
CA ALA A 591 8.18 -24.77 -20.24
C ALA A 591 9.64 -24.51 -19.86
N LEU A 592 10.53 -25.48 -20.09
CA LEU A 592 11.97 -25.33 -19.81
C LEU A 592 12.62 -24.25 -20.68
N THR A 593 12.29 -24.21 -21.96
CA THR A 593 12.83 -23.18 -22.88
C THR A 593 12.36 -21.79 -22.47
N ALA A 594 11.10 -21.64 -22.07
CA ALA A 594 10.58 -20.39 -21.53
C ALA A 594 11.38 -19.98 -20.28
N LEU A 595 11.48 -20.85 -19.28
CA LEU A 595 12.23 -20.58 -18.04
C LEU A 595 13.69 -20.19 -18.32
N HIS A 596 14.37 -20.89 -19.23
CA HIS A 596 15.78 -20.61 -19.55
C HIS A 596 15.98 -19.26 -20.26
N THR A 597 15.01 -18.83 -21.07
CA THR A 597 15.13 -17.62 -21.90
C THR A 597 14.59 -16.37 -21.22
N THR A 598 13.55 -16.48 -20.40
CA THR A 598 12.90 -15.33 -19.74
C THR A 598 13.19 -15.25 -18.24
N GLY A 599 13.60 -16.34 -17.59
CA GLY A 599 13.77 -16.40 -16.13
C GLY A 599 14.71 -15.34 -15.56
N GLY A 600 15.84 -15.06 -16.23
CA GLY A 600 16.78 -14.04 -15.77
C GLY A 600 16.27 -12.60 -15.88
N VAL A 601 15.45 -12.31 -16.90
CA VAL A 601 14.83 -10.98 -17.07
C VAL A 601 13.71 -10.81 -16.06
N ILE A 602 12.84 -11.80 -15.92
CA ILE A 602 11.73 -11.82 -14.95
C ILE A 602 12.28 -11.69 -13.53
N ALA A 603 13.36 -12.40 -13.18
CA ALA A 603 13.94 -12.31 -11.85
C ALA A 603 14.57 -10.95 -11.55
N SER A 604 15.16 -10.31 -12.55
CA SER A 604 15.69 -8.95 -12.40
C SER A 604 14.56 -7.94 -12.20
N ALA A 605 13.47 -8.08 -12.95
CA ALA A 605 12.28 -7.25 -12.79
C ALA A 605 11.63 -7.43 -11.42
N GLY A 606 11.40 -8.68 -10.99
CA GLY A 606 10.86 -8.99 -9.67
C GLY A 606 11.74 -8.44 -8.54
N LEU A 607 13.07 -8.50 -8.67
CA LEU A 607 13.97 -7.92 -7.68
C LEU A 607 13.86 -6.39 -7.61
N VAL A 608 13.73 -5.72 -8.76
CA VAL A 608 13.56 -4.26 -8.79
C VAL A 608 12.22 -3.86 -8.18
N LEU A 609 11.14 -4.55 -8.54
CA LEU A 609 9.82 -4.32 -7.97
C LEU A 609 9.81 -4.54 -6.45
N ALA A 610 10.40 -5.64 -5.97
CA ALA A 610 10.52 -5.90 -4.55
C ALA A 610 11.32 -4.82 -3.83
N ALA A 611 12.42 -4.35 -4.45
CA ALA A 611 13.23 -3.28 -3.87
C ALA A 611 12.49 -1.93 -3.83
N THR A 612 11.67 -1.60 -4.83
CA THR A 612 10.84 -0.38 -4.79
C THR A 612 9.83 -0.40 -3.65
N PHE A 613 9.18 -1.54 -3.40
CA PHE A 613 8.27 -1.69 -2.26
C PHE A 613 9.02 -1.74 -0.92
N ALA A 614 10.24 -2.28 -0.88
CA ALA A 614 11.07 -2.25 0.32
C ALA A 614 11.48 -0.81 0.72
N VAL A 615 11.50 0.15 -0.22
CA VAL A 615 11.74 1.56 0.11
C VAL A 615 10.53 2.19 0.82
N LEU A 616 9.29 1.74 0.56
CA LEU A 616 8.15 2.15 1.41
C LEU A 616 8.37 1.72 2.85
N ALA A 617 9.06 0.59 3.07
CA ALA A 617 9.31 0.11 4.42
C ALA A 617 10.36 0.91 5.21
N THR A 618 10.96 1.94 4.61
CA THR A 618 11.78 2.91 5.33
C THR A 618 10.99 4.12 5.83
N MET A 619 9.70 4.25 5.46
CA MET A 619 8.84 5.27 6.04
C MET A 619 8.61 5.00 7.52
N PRO A 620 8.67 6.02 8.39
CA PRO A 620 8.48 5.84 9.83
C PRO A 620 7.00 5.67 10.24
N MET A 621 6.20 5.02 9.37
CA MET A 621 4.80 4.66 9.59
C MET A 621 4.68 3.14 9.57
N THR A 622 4.08 2.55 10.61
CA THR A 622 3.96 1.10 10.77
C THR A 622 3.24 0.48 9.58
N MET A 623 2.12 1.05 9.14
CA MET A 623 1.37 0.55 7.97
C MET A 623 2.21 0.53 6.67
N MET A 624 3.04 1.55 6.42
CA MET A 624 3.88 1.61 5.21
C MET A 624 5.01 0.57 5.26
N LEU A 625 5.57 0.34 6.45
CA LEU A 625 6.52 -0.74 6.72
C LEU A 625 5.91 -2.10 6.43
N GLU A 626 4.75 -2.39 7.01
CA GLU A 626 4.06 -3.66 6.84
C GLU A 626 3.70 -3.92 5.37
N LEU A 627 3.12 -2.93 4.70
CA LEU A 627 2.73 -2.99 3.29
C LEU A 627 3.95 -3.22 2.39
N GLY A 628 5.01 -2.42 2.58
CA GLY A 628 6.25 -2.52 1.82
C GLY A 628 6.95 -3.87 2.01
N PHE A 629 7.02 -4.36 3.25
CA PHE A 629 7.64 -5.65 3.58
C PHE A 629 6.88 -6.83 2.96
N ILE A 630 5.57 -6.93 3.17
CA ILE A 630 4.78 -8.07 2.65
C ILE A 630 4.81 -8.10 1.13
N ILE A 631 4.66 -6.95 0.47
CA ILE A 631 4.70 -6.91 -1.00
C ILE A 631 6.10 -7.28 -1.51
N ALA A 632 7.17 -6.73 -0.92
CA ALA A 632 8.53 -7.05 -1.32
C ALA A 632 8.84 -8.55 -1.18
N VAL A 633 8.54 -9.14 -0.02
CA VAL A 633 8.73 -10.57 0.25
C VAL A 633 7.86 -11.42 -0.68
N GLY A 634 6.59 -11.05 -0.87
CA GLY A 634 5.68 -11.77 -1.75
C GLY A 634 6.16 -11.79 -3.20
N VAL A 635 6.63 -10.65 -3.73
CA VAL A 635 7.22 -10.58 -5.08
C VAL A 635 8.47 -11.47 -5.19
N LEU A 636 9.33 -11.49 -4.18
CA LEU A 636 10.52 -12.35 -4.16
C LEU A 636 10.15 -13.85 -4.11
N LEU A 637 9.19 -14.22 -3.26
CA LEU A 637 8.67 -15.59 -3.17
C LEU A 637 8.04 -16.04 -4.50
N ASP A 638 7.22 -15.18 -5.11
CA ASP A 638 6.64 -15.47 -6.42
C ASP A 638 7.72 -15.71 -7.47
N THR A 639 8.70 -14.80 -7.54
CA THR A 639 9.76 -14.80 -8.55
C THR A 639 10.67 -16.03 -8.44
N PHE A 640 11.21 -16.29 -7.25
CA PHE A 640 12.28 -17.28 -7.06
C PHE A 640 11.78 -18.66 -6.67
N LEU A 641 10.67 -18.75 -5.93
CA LEU A 641 10.14 -20.02 -5.45
C LEU A 641 8.98 -20.48 -6.34
N VAL A 642 7.90 -19.71 -6.40
CA VAL A 642 6.63 -20.18 -6.96
C VAL A 642 6.70 -20.32 -8.46
N ARG A 643 7.14 -19.29 -9.18
CA ARG A 643 7.26 -19.30 -10.64
C ARG A 643 8.30 -20.29 -11.14
N THR A 644 9.48 -20.21 -10.56
CA THR A 644 10.64 -21.00 -11.01
C THR A 644 10.45 -22.48 -10.71
N TYR A 645 9.91 -22.84 -9.54
CA TYR A 645 9.74 -24.24 -9.14
C TYR A 645 8.29 -24.73 -9.25
N LEU A 646 7.34 -24.12 -8.56
CA LEU A 646 5.97 -24.67 -8.46
C LEU A 646 5.22 -24.60 -9.80
N VAL A 647 5.14 -23.43 -10.43
CA VAL A 647 4.44 -23.23 -11.72
C VAL A 647 5.09 -24.05 -12.81
N THR A 648 6.43 -24.10 -12.86
CA THR A 648 7.15 -24.92 -13.83
C THR A 648 6.90 -26.42 -13.59
N SER A 649 6.98 -26.89 -12.34
CA SER A 649 6.72 -28.31 -11.99
C SER A 649 5.28 -28.71 -12.29
N ALA A 650 4.31 -27.87 -11.94
CA ALA A 650 2.89 -28.07 -12.24
C ALA A 650 2.66 -28.12 -13.75
N SER A 651 3.31 -27.25 -14.53
CA SER A 651 3.23 -27.26 -16.00
C SER A 651 3.80 -28.53 -16.62
N LEU A 652 4.90 -29.07 -16.06
CA LEU A 652 5.46 -30.35 -16.49
C LEU A 652 4.51 -31.52 -16.21
N LEU A 653 3.87 -31.53 -15.03
CA LEU A 653 2.98 -32.61 -14.59
C LEU A 653 1.62 -32.58 -15.31
N LEU A 654 1.03 -31.40 -15.49
CA LEU A 654 -0.24 -31.22 -16.19
C LEU A 654 -0.10 -31.51 -17.70
N GLY A 655 1.10 -31.36 -18.26
CA GLY A 655 1.39 -31.70 -19.64
C GLY A 655 0.45 -31.01 -20.62
N ARG A 656 -0.33 -31.77 -21.40
CA ARG A 656 -1.28 -31.19 -22.36
C ARG A 656 -2.45 -30.46 -21.70
N TRP A 657 -2.85 -30.85 -20.49
CA TRP A 657 -4.05 -30.32 -19.81
C TRP A 657 -3.91 -28.83 -19.49
N ILE A 658 -2.71 -28.32 -19.34
CA ILE A 658 -2.47 -26.88 -19.13
C ILE A 658 -3.06 -26.00 -20.24
N TRP A 659 -3.33 -26.56 -21.42
CA TRP A 659 -3.90 -25.83 -22.56
C TRP A 659 -5.41 -25.99 -22.69
N TRP A 660 -6.09 -26.73 -21.81
CA TRP A 660 -7.52 -26.99 -21.93
C TRP A 660 -8.35 -25.72 -21.58
N PRO A 661 -9.40 -25.38 -22.35
CA PRO A 661 -9.99 -26.06 -23.52
C PRO A 661 -9.47 -25.54 -24.89
N GLY A 662 -8.33 -24.85 -24.92
CA GLY A 662 -7.77 -24.17 -26.08
C GLY A 662 -7.34 -25.08 -27.24
N LYS A 663 -7.00 -24.44 -28.39
CA LYS A 663 -6.60 -25.13 -29.64
C LYS A 663 -5.35 -26.02 -29.48
N LEU A 664 -4.43 -25.65 -28.58
CA LEU A 664 -3.18 -26.40 -28.34
C LEU A 664 -3.44 -27.79 -27.72
N PHE A 665 -4.47 -27.91 -26.86
CA PHE A 665 -4.89 -29.20 -26.31
C PHE A 665 -5.31 -30.19 -27.41
N ARG A 666 -6.04 -29.72 -28.42
CA ARG A 666 -6.49 -30.52 -29.57
C ARG A 666 -5.34 -30.90 -30.50
N ARG A 667 -4.41 -29.98 -30.76
CA ARG A 667 -3.28 -30.21 -31.70
C ARG A 667 -2.30 -31.27 -31.19
N GLN A 668 -1.99 -31.27 -29.89
CA GLN A 668 -1.13 -32.31 -29.29
C GLN A 668 -1.83 -33.68 -29.30
N SER A 669 -3.17 -33.70 -29.16
CA SER A 669 -3.95 -34.95 -29.25
C SER A 669 -3.86 -35.57 -30.66
N ALA A 670 -3.87 -34.74 -31.71
CA ALA A 670 -3.70 -35.20 -33.10
C ALA A 670 -2.28 -35.71 -33.40
N GLN A 671 -1.23 -35.09 -32.84
CA GLN A 671 0.16 -35.56 -32.97
C GLN A 671 0.40 -36.90 -32.25
N VAL A 672 -0.21 -37.12 -31.09
CA VAL A 672 -0.14 -38.41 -30.38
C VAL A 672 -0.88 -39.51 -31.15
N GLN A 673 -1.99 -39.19 -31.82
CA GLN A 673 -2.75 -40.14 -32.65
C GLN A 673 -2.09 -40.47 -33.99
N THR A 674 -1.30 -39.56 -34.57
CA THR A 674 -0.59 -39.79 -35.85
C THR A 674 0.77 -40.48 -35.69
N GLY A 675 1.26 -40.66 -34.47
CA GLY A 675 2.50 -41.37 -34.14
C GLY A 675 2.37 -42.88 -33.90
N ALA A 676 1.33 -43.54 -34.42
CA ALA A 676 1.26 -45.01 -34.44
C ALA A 676 2.29 -45.55 -35.45
N PRO A 677 3.07 -46.60 -35.12
CA PRO A 677 4.18 -47.03 -35.96
C PRO A 677 3.66 -47.49 -37.32
N GLU A 678 4.17 -46.86 -38.38
CA GLU A 678 4.06 -47.34 -39.75
C GLU A 678 4.63 -48.76 -39.76
N ARG A 679 3.76 -49.78 -39.87
CA ARG A 679 4.19 -51.16 -40.06
C ARG A 679 4.98 -51.18 -41.36
N VAL A 680 6.29 -51.28 -41.24
CA VAL A 680 7.18 -51.64 -42.35
C VAL A 680 6.70 -53.00 -42.84
N SER A 681 6.00 -53.00 -43.97
CA SER A 681 5.70 -54.21 -44.72
C SER A 681 7.02 -54.68 -45.33
N GLU A 682 7.59 -55.74 -44.78
CA GLU A 682 8.65 -56.50 -45.47
C GLU A 682 8.13 -56.96 -46.83
N PRO A 683 8.87 -56.77 -47.93
CA PRO A 683 8.53 -57.38 -49.19
C PRO A 683 8.90 -58.86 -49.12
N VAL A 684 7.92 -59.73 -49.33
CA VAL A 684 8.16 -61.14 -49.68
C VAL A 684 8.66 -61.15 -51.12
N GLY A 685 9.90 -61.61 -51.31
CA GLY A 685 10.54 -61.82 -52.61
C GLY A 685 11.86 -62.53 -52.44
#